data_AF-A0A2H4ZPI3-F1
#
_entry.id   AF-A0A2H4ZPI3-F1
#
_cell.length_a   1.000
_cell.length_b   1.000
_cell.length_c   1.000
_cell.angle_alpha   90.00
_cell.angle_beta   90.00
_cell.angle_gamma   90.00
#
_symmetry.space_group_name_H-M   'P 1'
#
loop_
_entity.id
_entity.type
_entity.pdbx_description
1 polymer ?
#
loop_
_entity_poly.entity_id
_entity_poly.type
_entity_poly.pdbx_seq_one_letter_code
_entity_poly.pdbx_strand_id
1 'polypeptide(L)'
;MTISQSPEQIKKPTLRVIPLGGLHEIGKNTCVFEYGDELMLVDAGLAFPSDGMHGVNVVLPDTSYLQENQRRIRGMIVTHGHEDHIGGIPHHLKNFTIPVIYGPRLAMSMLEGKMEEAGVTDRTIIKTVNPRETVQVGQHFKVEFIRNTHSIADSFSLAITTPVGVIIFTGDFKFDHTPVDGEYFDIQRIAHYGERGVLCLFSDSTNAELPGFTSPERAVFPNLARHISQAKHRVILTTFASSTHRVAMILELALKHGRKVGLLGRSMLNVISKARELGYIRCPDDLFVPIKQIRDLPDRETLLLMTGSQGEPLAALSRISRGEHPQVQVKPTDTIIFSASPIPGNTISVVHTIDRLMILGAKVIYGKGEGIHVSGHGSQEDEKLMLALARPKYFVPVHGEHRMLVAHAKTAHSMGVPADHTLIIDNGDIVELTSDSIRKGDTVKSGIELLDASRNGIVDSRVLKERQQLAQDGIVTVLIVISMDGRMTAPPRVNLRGVVTTADHHKMTDWAEKEIIWILDNRWKQLTRNTEGKSPEVDWVGVQREIEIGIQRRLRRELQVEPLIICLVQPAPIGTPEYKSPIQNEVDSRVAARNRMGRDITSKENNRSREVVRLSVPSTDEVVSNTSNTSPAVTVPTAITVPTAVTVPTAVTVPTAVTVPTAVTVPTAVTVPTAVTVPTAVSTELEFEIPAGRTRRRRSAALS
;
A
#
# COMPACT_ATOMS: atom_id res chain seq x y z
N MET A 1 30.57 -47.28 42.67
CA MET A 1 30.85 -46.56 41.41
C MET A 1 29.94 -45.35 41.35
N THR A 2 30.51 -44.15 41.41
CA THR A 2 29.76 -42.88 41.38
C THR A 2 29.53 -42.50 39.93
N ILE A 3 28.27 -42.35 39.51
CA ILE A 3 27.94 -41.88 38.16
C ILE A 3 28.12 -40.36 38.16
N SER A 4 29.09 -39.85 37.41
CA SER A 4 29.31 -38.42 37.24
C SER A 4 28.19 -37.81 36.40
N GLN A 5 27.40 -36.91 36.98
CA GLN A 5 26.59 -35.99 36.19
C GLN A 5 27.52 -35.10 35.36
N SER A 6 27.22 -34.96 34.07
CA SER A 6 27.89 -34.00 33.19
C SER A 6 27.68 -32.58 33.72
N PRO A 7 28.67 -31.68 33.65
CA PRO A 7 28.48 -30.30 34.08
C PRO A 7 27.39 -29.63 33.24
N GLU A 8 26.41 -28.99 33.88
CA GLU A 8 25.55 -28.04 33.17
C GLU A 8 26.44 -26.94 32.60
N GLN A 9 26.40 -26.77 31.27
CA GLN A 9 27.08 -25.65 30.63
C GLN A 9 26.41 -24.36 31.10
N ILE A 10 27.12 -23.60 31.95
CA ILE A 10 26.72 -22.26 32.35
C ILE A 10 26.56 -21.43 31.08
N LYS A 11 25.31 -21.18 30.66
CA LYS A 11 25.02 -20.34 29.50
C LYS A 11 25.61 -18.95 29.77
N LYS A 12 26.60 -18.55 28.98
CA LYS A 12 27.16 -17.19 29.05
C LYS A 12 26.02 -16.16 28.93
N PRO A 13 26.03 -15.07 29.73
CA PRO A 13 25.17 -13.91 29.50
C PRO A 13 25.23 -13.49 28.03
N THR A 14 24.09 -13.55 27.34
CA THR A 14 23.98 -13.32 25.90
C THR A 14 22.81 -12.38 25.66
N LEU A 15 23.07 -11.26 24.99
CA LEU A 15 22.04 -10.39 24.43
C LEU A 15 21.69 -10.89 23.03
N ARG A 16 20.40 -10.92 22.71
CA ARG A 16 19.88 -11.28 21.39
C ARG A 16 19.23 -10.04 20.79
N VAL A 17 19.65 -9.64 19.59
CA VAL A 17 19.04 -8.53 18.85
C VAL A 17 18.40 -9.08 17.59
N ILE A 18 17.11 -8.81 17.40
CA ILE A 18 16.25 -9.50 16.43
C ILE A 18 15.44 -8.48 15.64
N PRO A 19 15.90 -8.06 14.45
CA PRO A 19 15.12 -7.22 13.55
C PRO A 19 13.98 -8.02 12.91
N LEU A 20 12.74 -7.54 13.04
CA LEU A 20 11.55 -8.13 12.41
C LEU A 20 11.16 -7.42 11.10
N GLY A 21 11.66 -6.20 10.90
CA GLY A 21 11.49 -5.39 9.69
C GLY A 21 12.54 -4.28 9.63
N GLY A 22 12.80 -3.74 8.43
CA GLY A 22 13.81 -2.70 8.19
C GLY A 22 15.11 -3.19 7.54
N LEU A 23 15.26 -4.51 7.31
CA LEU A 23 16.40 -5.08 6.59
C LEU A 23 15.99 -5.55 5.20
N HIS A 24 16.88 -5.32 4.23
CA HIS A 24 16.71 -5.63 2.80
C HIS A 24 15.56 -4.84 2.15
N GLU A 25 15.14 -3.74 2.78
CA GLU A 25 14.01 -2.90 2.40
C GLU A 25 14.17 -1.50 3.00
N ILE A 26 13.31 -0.55 2.61
CA ILE A 26 13.16 0.74 3.27
C ILE A 26 11.81 0.74 4.00
N GLY A 27 11.88 0.72 5.32
CA GLY A 27 10.76 0.82 6.25
C GLY A 27 10.37 -0.47 6.98
N LYS A 28 9.24 -0.46 7.69
CA LYS A 28 8.86 -1.47 8.71
C LYS A 28 9.85 -1.61 9.87
N ASN A 29 10.68 -0.60 10.14
CA ASN A 29 11.75 -0.70 11.12
C ASN A 29 11.20 -1.13 12.49
N THR A 30 11.58 -2.35 12.91
CA THR A 30 11.07 -2.99 14.13
C THR A 30 12.16 -3.90 14.64
N CYS A 31 12.78 -3.56 15.77
CA CYS A 31 13.88 -4.32 16.34
C CYS A 31 13.58 -4.76 17.77
N VAL A 32 13.90 -6.01 18.12
CA VAL A 32 13.70 -6.56 19.46
C VAL A 32 15.04 -6.81 20.12
N PHE A 33 15.20 -6.33 21.35
CA PHE A 33 16.31 -6.64 22.24
C PHE A 33 15.81 -7.63 23.30
N GLU A 34 16.38 -8.82 23.32
CA GLU A 34 16.06 -9.92 24.22
C GLU A 34 17.24 -10.22 25.15
N TYR A 35 17.00 -10.19 26.46
CA TYR A 35 17.97 -10.61 27.47
C TYR A 35 17.24 -11.27 28.64
N GLY A 36 17.61 -12.52 28.97
CA GLY A 36 16.91 -13.30 30.00
C GLY A 36 15.45 -13.54 29.62
N ASP A 37 14.53 -13.29 30.54
CA ASP A 37 13.08 -13.37 30.30
C ASP A 37 12.48 -12.08 29.70
N GLU A 38 13.27 -11.02 29.48
CA GLU A 38 12.77 -9.69 29.10
C GLU A 38 12.98 -9.35 27.62
N LEU A 39 11.97 -8.69 27.03
CA LEU A 39 12.01 -8.08 25.70
C LEU A 39 11.82 -6.57 25.79
N MET A 40 12.66 -5.82 25.07
CA MET A 40 12.48 -4.39 24.77
C MET A 40 12.40 -4.21 23.26
N LEU A 41 11.43 -3.43 22.77
CA LEU A 41 11.34 -3.08 21.35
C LEU A 41 12.01 -1.73 21.08
N VAL A 42 12.57 -1.58 19.87
CA VAL A 42 13.03 -0.31 19.31
C VAL A 42 12.31 -0.13 17.97
N ASP A 43 11.45 0.89 17.93
CA ASP A 43 10.50 1.21 16.85
C ASP A 43 9.51 0.07 16.50
N ALA A 44 8.42 0.41 15.81
CA ALA A 44 7.59 -0.53 15.07
C ALA A 44 6.89 0.16 13.90
N GLY A 45 7.58 0.21 12.76
CA GLY A 45 7.16 0.89 11.56
C GLY A 45 6.17 0.16 10.66
N LEU A 46 5.72 0.87 9.63
CA LEU A 46 5.09 0.28 8.45
C LEU A 46 5.93 0.51 7.17
N ALA A 47 5.54 -0.13 6.07
CA ALA A 47 6.00 0.23 4.73
C ALA A 47 4.80 0.40 3.78
N PHE A 48 5.04 1.10 2.68
CA PHE A 48 4.05 1.28 1.62
C PHE A 48 4.04 0.07 0.67
N PRO A 49 2.87 -0.34 0.16
CA PRO A 49 2.76 -1.44 -0.79
C PRO A 49 3.43 -1.11 -2.13
N SER A 50 4.04 -2.12 -2.76
CA SER A 50 4.53 -2.01 -4.15
C SER A 50 3.38 -2.18 -5.15
N ASP A 51 3.60 -1.80 -6.43
CA ASP A 51 2.57 -1.83 -7.48
C ASP A 51 1.87 -3.21 -7.63
N GLY A 52 2.59 -4.30 -7.37
CA GLY A 52 2.06 -5.66 -7.40
C GLY A 52 1.20 -6.06 -6.20
N MET A 53 1.17 -5.27 -5.12
CA MET A 53 0.40 -5.53 -3.91
C MET A 53 -1.04 -5.01 -4.02
N HIS A 54 -1.78 -5.51 -5.01
CA HIS A 54 -3.10 -5.00 -5.37
C HIS A 54 -4.09 -5.00 -4.19
N GLY A 55 -4.67 -3.82 -3.90
CA GLY A 55 -5.63 -3.62 -2.81
C GLY A 55 -5.06 -3.82 -1.41
N VAL A 56 -3.74 -3.73 -1.25
CA VAL A 56 -3.08 -3.53 0.04
C VAL A 56 -2.90 -2.02 0.25
N ASN A 57 -2.98 -1.55 1.50
CA ASN A 57 -2.73 -0.14 1.84
C ASN A 57 -1.47 0.04 2.68
N VAL A 58 -1.15 -0.94 3.52
CA VAL A 58 -0.03 -0.90 4.47
C VAL A 58 0.60 -2.29 4.50
N VAL A 59 1.93 -2.34 4.57
CA VAL A 59 2.71 -3.55 4.83
C VAL A 59 3.31 -3.42 6.23
N LEU A 60 3.14 -4.46 7.05
CA LEU A 60 3.68 -4.56 8.42
C LEU A 60 4.65 -5.74 8.51
N PRO A 61 5.57 -5.78 9.49
CA PRO A 61 6.36 -6.97 9.77
C PRO A 61 5.48 -8.07 10.39
N ASP A 62 5.84 -9.34 10.18
CA ASP A 62 5.24 -10.46 10.92
C ASP A 62 5.60 -10.35 12.42
N THR A 63 4.57 -10.31 13.27
CA THR A 63 4.76 -10.15 14.72
C THR A 63 4.48 -11.41 15.55
N SER A 64 4.46 -12.59 14.93
CA SER A 64 4.17 -13.86 15.60
C SER A 64 5.07 -14.11 16.82
N TYR A 65 6.39 -13.85 16.68
CA TYR A 65 7.35 -13.99 17.79
C TYR A 65 6.97 -13.09 18.99
N LEU A 66 6.51 -11.86 18.74
CA LEU A 66 6.07 -10.94 19.80
C LEU A 66 4.74 -11.37 20.44
N GLN A 67 3.82 -11.91 19.64
CA GLN A 67 2.52 -12.42 20.13
C GLN A 67 2.71 -13.65 21.03
N GLU A 68 3.58 -14.58 20.64
CA GLU A 68 3.99 -15.75 21.42
C GLU A 68 4.70 -15.36 22.72
N ASN A 69 5.52 -14.29 22.68
CA ASN A 69 6.32 -13.83 23.81
C ASN A 69 5.73 -12.62 24.56
N GLN A 70 4.46 -12.26 24.34
CA GLN A 70 3.87 -10.97 24.77
C GLN A 70 4.05 -10.65 26.28
N ARG A 71 4.07 -11.67 27.16
CA ARG A 71 4.27 -11.50 28.62
C ARG A 71 5.69 -11.05 29.01
N ARG A 72 6.64 -11.19 28.09
CA ARG A 72 8.06 -10.83 28.26
C ARG A 72 8.33 -9.38 27.86
N ILE A 73 7.43 -8.75 27.13
CA ILE A 73 7.55 -7.35 26.70
C ILE A 73 7.53 -6.44 27.93
N ARG A 74 8.60 -5.68 28.13
CA ARG A 74 8.73 -4.70 29.22
C ARG A 74 8.45 -3.26 28.77
N GLY A 75 8.63 -2.98 27.48
CA GLY A 75 8.34 -1.67 26.90
C GLY A 75 8.95 -1.52 25.50
N MET A 76 8.73 -0.35 24.92
CA MET A 76 9.25 0.05 23.62
C MET A 76 9.94 1.41 23.71
N ILE A 77 10.99 1.58 22.93
CA ILE A 77 11.66 2.83 22.66
C ILE A 77 11.31 3.25 21.23
N VAL A 78 10.97 4.53 21.03
CA VAL A 78 10.80 5.13 19.71
C VAL A 78 11.97 6.09 19.45
N THR A 79 12.62 5.98 18.29
CA THR A 79 13.75 6.84 17.91
C THR A 79 13.28 8.20 17.40
N HIS A 80 12.25 8.22 16.54
CA HIS A 80 11.68 9.41 15.92
C HIS A 80 10.28 9.16 15.34
N GLY A 81 9.66 10.19 14.74
CA GLY A 81 8.23 10.19 14.38
C GLY A 81 7.85 9.79 12.95
N HIS A 82 8.71 9.11 12.17
CA HIS A 82 8.33 8.69 10.81
C HIS A 82 7.37 7.48 10.79
N GLU A 83 6.56 7.39 9.74
CA GLU A 83 5.58 6.29 9.57
C GLU A 83 6.25 4.92 9.58
N ASP A 84 7.44 4.82 9.02
CA ASP A 84 8.23 3.61 9.00
C ASP A 84 9.04 3.34 10.28
N HIS A 85 8.75 4.08 11.36
CA HIS A 85 9.20 3.82 12.74
C HIS A 85 8.04 3.77 13.76
N ILE A 86 6.95 4.52 13.56
CA ILE A 86 5.80 4.54 14.50
C ILE A 86 4.46 4.08 13.89
N GLY A 87 4.37 3.95 12.57
CA GLY A 87 3.11 3.70 11.87
C GLY A 87 2.54 2.29 12.08
N GLY A 88 3.37 1.31 12.44
CA GLY A 88 2.94 -0.05 12.77
C GLY A 88 2.40 -0.19 14.20
N ILE A 89 2.84 0.64 15.14
CA ILE A 89 2.48 0.56 16.58
C ILE A 89 0.96 0.42 16.82
N PRO A 90 0.06 1.25 16.22
CA PRO A 90 -1.38 1.14 16.47
C PRO A 90 -2.01 -0.15 15.92
N HIS A 91 -1.35 -0.82 14.97
CA HIS A 91 -1.78 -2.12 14.45
C HIS A 91 -1.33 -3.25 15.36
N HIS A 92 -0.07 -3.23 15.82
CA HIS A 92 0.47 -4.22 16.75
C HIS A 92 -0.25 -4.21 18.10
N LEU A 93 -0.63 -3.02 18.60
CA LEU A 93 -1.40 -2.86 19.83
C LEU A 93 -2.81 -3.50 19.81
N LYS A 94 -3.35 -3.84 18.63
CA LYS A 94 -4.59 -4.62 18.51
C LYS A 94 -4.38 -6.09 18.87
N ASN A 95 -3.16 -6.61 18.70
CA ASN A 95 -2.82 -8.02 18.87
C ASN A 95 -2.18 -8.29 20.25
N PHE A 96 -1.38 -7.35 20.78
CA PHE A 96 -0.72 -7.49 22.09
C PHE A 96 -0.52 -6.13 22.79
N THR A 97 -0.42 -6.15 24.12
CA THR A 97 -0.17 -4.97 24.95
C THR A 97 1.32 -4.67 25.05
N ILE A 98 1.71 -3.39 24.99
CA ILE A 98 3.06 -2.92 25.33
C ILE A 98 2.91 -2.14 26.65
N PRO A 99 3.64 -2.43 27.75
CA PRO A 99 3.38 -1.77 29.03
C PRO A 99 3.64 -0.26 29.04
N VAL A 100 4.65 0.19 28.29
CA VAL A 100 5.07 1.58 28.18
C VAL A 100 5.82 1.81 26.87
N ILE A 101 5.57 2.96 26.24
CA ILE A 101 6.33 3.45 25.07
C ILE A 101 7.01 4.74 25.48
N TYR A 102 8.33 4.79 25.36
CA TYR A 102 9.14 5.99 25.56
C TYR A 102 9.58 6.56 24.23
N GLY A 103 9.49 7.88 24.04
CA GLY A 103 10.04 8.50 22.84
C GLY A 103 9.89 10.01 22.77
N PRO A 104 10.27 10.62 21.64
CA PRO A 104 10.35 12.06 21.50
C PRO A 104 8.99 12.75 21.54
N ARG A 105 8.93 13.99 22.05
CA ARG A 105 7.67 14.74 22.22
C ARG A 105 6.82 14.80 20.94
N LEU A 106 7.44 15.07 19.79
CA LEU A 106 6.74 15.09 18.50
C LEU A 106 6.24 13.69 18.09
N ALA A 107 7.08 12.67 18.18
CA ALA A 107 6.74 11.30 17.82
C ALA A 107 5.60 10.74 18.69
N MET A 108 5.65 10.99 20.01
CA MET A 108 4.62 10.58 20.96
C MET A 108 3.28 11.28 20.67
N SER A 109 3.27 12.59 20.39
CA SER A 109 2.01 13.28 20.08
C SER A 109 1.42 12.92 18.71
N MET A 110 2.26 12.50 17.75
CA MET A 110 1.82 11.89 16.50
C MET A 110 1.25 10.48 16.72
N LEU A 111 1.85 9.70 17.64
CA LEU A 111 1.40 8.35 17.99
C LEU A 111 0.07 8.36 18.77
N GLU A 112 -0.12 9.29 19.70
CA GLU A 112 -1.38 9.50 20.44
C GLU A 112 -2.58 9.58 19.50
N GLY A 113 -2.54 10.50 18.53
CA GLY A 113 -3.64 10.66 17.56
C GLY A 113 -3.87 9.42 16.68
N LYS A 114 -2.81 8.69 16.31
CA LYS A 114 -2.94 7.41 15.59
C LYS A 114 -3.57 6.31 16.45
N MET A 115 -3.28 6.30 17.75
CA MET A 115 -3.85 5.34 18.71
C MET A 115 -5.31 5.65 19.03
N GLU A 116 -5.69 6.93 19.07
CA GLU A 116 -7.08 7.39 19.12
C GLU A 116 -7.87 6.93 17.88
N GLU A 117 -7.35 7.21 16.67
CA GLU A 117 -7.96 6.76 15.41
C GLU A 117 -8.09 5.23 15.31
N ALA A 118 -7.13 4.49 15.89
CA ALA A 118 -7.13 3.02 15.90
C ALA A 118 -7.93 2.37 17.04
N GLY A 119 -8.35 3.15 18.06
CA GLY A 119 -9.10 2.67 19.22
C GLY A 119 -8.28 1.79 20.19
N VAL A 120 -7.00 2.11 20.42
CA VAL A 120 -6.07 1.30 21.22
C VAL A 120 -5.33 2.09 22.33
N THR A 121 -5.86 3.24 22.73
CA THR A 121 -5.26 4.13 23.74
C THR A 121 -5.14 3.50 25.13
N ASP A 122 -5.92 2.47 25.43
CA ASP A 122 -5.87 1.67 26.67
C ASP A 122 -4.76 0.60 26.68
N ARG A 123 -4.06 0.39 25.55
CA ARG A 123 -3.09 -0.71 25.36
C ARG A 123 -1.63 -0.37 25.68
N THR A 124 -1.34 0.85 26.12
CA THR A 124 0.01 1.27 26.55
C THR A 124 -0.04 2.54 27.40
N ILE A 125 1.11 2.91 27.96
CA ILE A 125 1.36 4.24 28.53
C ILE A 125 2.40 4.93 27.66
N ILE A 126 2.05 6.07 27.07
CA ILE A 126 2.98 6.93 26.34
C ILE A 126 3.75 7.82 27.31
N LYS A 127 5.07 7.95 27.12
CA LYS A 127 5.94 8.85 27.89
C LYS A 127 6.91 9.57 26.98
N THR A 128 6.95 10.90 27.09
CA THR A 128 7.92 11.73 26.39
C THR A 128 9.28 11.70 27.09
N VAL A 129 10.36 11.88 26.32
CA VAL A 129 11.74 11.99 26.83
C VAL A 129 12.46 13.17 26.20
N ASN A 130 13.51 13.64 26.88
CA ASN A 130 14.35 14.76 26.47
C ASN A 130 15.78 14.30 26.09
N PRO A 131 16.60 15.13 25.42
CA PRO A 131 18.01 14.82 25.18
C PRO A 131 18.79 14.50 26.46
N ARG A 132 19.61 13.44 26.38
CA ARG A 132 20.39 12.82 27.47
C ARG A 132 19.54 12.25 28.62
N GLU A 133 18.22 12.25 28.51
CA GLU A 133 17.37 11.56 29.46
C GLU A 133 17.60 10.05 29.35
N THR A 134 17.56 9.37 30.49
CA THR A 134 17.79 7.93 30.56
C THR A 134 16.59 7.23 31.18
N VAL A 135 16.04 6.27 30.46
CA VAL A 135 14.90 5.46 30.91
C VAL A 135 15.35 4.04 31.25
N GLN A 136 14.63 3.41 32.17
CA GLN A 136 14.81 2.00 32.53
C GLN A 136 13.64 1.19 31.97
N VAL A 137 13.93 0.16 31.18
CA VAL A 137 12.95 -0.77 30.61
C VAL A 137 13.28 -2.17 31.13
N GLY A 138 12.39 -2.73 31.94
CA GLY A 138 12.67 -3.96 32.68
C GLY A 138 13.84 -3.80 33.66
N GLN A 139 14.46 -4.91 34.01
CA GLN A 139 15.67 -4.97 34.84
C GLN A 139 16.95 -4.79 34.02
N HIS A 140 16.94 -5.16 32.74
CA HIS A 140 18.17 -5.35 31.96
C HIS A 140 18.50 -4.24 30.96
N PHE A 141 17.57 -3.34 30.62
CA PHE A 141 17.79 -2.30 29.61
C PHE A 141 17.73 -0.90 30.21
N LYS A 142 18.88 -0.22 30.22
CA LYS A 142 18.98 1.20 30.55
C LYS A 142 19.32 1.99 29.29
N VAL A 143 18.38 2.80 28.80
CA VAL A 143 18.45 3.46 27.49
C VAL A 143 18.59 4.97 27.66
N GLU A 144 19.69 5.53 27.17
CA GLU A 144 19.88 6.97 27.10
C GLU A 144 19.61 7.49 25.67
N PHE A 145 18.83 8.57 25.57
CA PHE A 145 18.46 9.20 24.30
C PHE A 145 19.47 10.29 23.92
N ILE A 146 20.25 10.06 22.86
CA ILE A 146 21.27 10.98 22.35
C ILE A 146 20.69 11.70 21.13
N ARG A 147 20.57 13.04 21.17
CA ARG A 147 19.98 13.79 20.06
C ARG A 147 20.82 13.60 18.79
N ASN A 148 20.17 13.17 17.72
CA ASN A 148 20.74 13.14 16.38
C ASN A 148 20.07 14.22 15.52
N THR A 149 20.50 14.36 14.26
CA THR A 149 19.80 15.19 13.27
C THR A 149 19.30 14.31 12.12
N HIS A 150 18.06 14.52 11.70
CA HIS A 150 17.40 13.76 10.64
C HIS A 150 16.44 14.68 9.86
N SER A 151 15.55 14.17 9.01
CA SER A 151 14.60 14.99 8.23
C SER A 151 13.33 15.40 8.99
N ILE A 152 13.17 14.96 10.25
CA ILE A 152 12.14 15.36 11.22
C ILE A 152 12.80 15.95 12.48
N ALA A 153 12.11 16.89 13.15
CA ALA A 153 12.52 17.36 14.47
C ALA A 153 12.44 16.26 15.53
N ASP A 154 13.27 16.36 16.57
CA ASP A 154 13.25 15.45 17.73
C ASP A 154 13.49 13.97 17.34
N SER A 155 14.67 13.72 16.80
CA SER A 155 15.20 12.40 16.41
C SER A 155 16.41 12.03 17.27
N PHE A 156 16.56 10.73 17.58
CA PHE A 156 17.51 10.26 18.59
C PHE A 156 18.21 8.95 18.21
N SER A 157 19.53 8.94 18.44
CA SER A 157 20.30 7.72 18.63
C SER A 157 20.15 7.22 20.07
N LEU A 158 20.29 5.92 20.28
CA LEU A 158 20.09 5.27 21.57
C LEU A 158 21.40 4.66 22.06
N ALA A 159 21.78 4.95 23.31
CA ALA A 159 22.80 4.21 24.03
C ALA A 159 22.13 3.22 24.99
N ILE A 160 22.05 1.97 24.57
CA ILE A 160 21.38 0.88 25.28
C ILE A 160 22.43 0.15 26.13
N THR A 161 22.44 0.42 27.43
CA THR A 161 23.30 -0.27 28.39
C THR A 161 22.64 -1.57 28.83
N THR A 162 23.35 -2.68 28.67
CA THR A 162 22.91 -4.04 29.03
C THR A 162 23.97 -4.74 29.89
N PRO A 163 23.67 -5.91 30.50
CA PRO A 163 24.66 -6.67 31.27
C PRO A 163 25.86 -7.19 30.46
N VAL A 164 25.78 -7.27 29.13
CA VAL A 164 26.91 -7.69 28.27
C VAL A 164 27.78 -6.53 27.79
N GLY A 165 27.24 -5.31 27.77
CA GLY A 165 27.92 -4.11 27.27
C GLY A 165 26.95 -3.01 26.81
N VAL A 166 27.51 -1.93 26.25
CA VAL A 166 26.73 -0.83 25.65
C VAL A 166 26.56 -1.06 24.16
N ILE A 167 25.33 -0.98 23.67
CA ILE A 167 24.99 -0.95 22.26
C ILE A 167 24.68 0.50 21.88
N ILE A 168 25.21 0.97 20.75
CA ILE A 168 24.70 2.18 20.09
C ILE A 168 23.77 1.73 18.96
N PHE A 169 22.53 2.21 18.97
CA PHE A 169 21.60 2.07 17.86
C PHE A 169 21.35 3.48 17.31
N THR A 170 21.76 3.78 16.08
CA THR A 170 21.79 5.18 15.61
C THR A 170 20.40 5.80 15.46
N GLY A 171 19.37 4.98 15.25
CA GLY A 171 18.16 5.43 14.55
C GLY A 171 18.53 5.95 13.17
N ASP A 172 17.63 6.69 12.54
CA ASP A 172 17.93 7.36 11.29
C ASP A 172 18.64 8.67 11.57
N PHE A 173 19.71 8.97 10.82
CA PHE A 173 20.54 10.14 11.11
C PHE A 173 21.30 10.66 9.89
N LYS A 174 21.69 11.93 9.95
CA LYS A 174 22.79 12.58 9.21
C LYS A 174 23.51 13.53 10.17
N PHE A 175 24.69 14.03 9.85
CA PHE A 175 25.28 15.14 10.62
C PHE A 175 24.90 16.50 10.02
N ASP A 176 23.94 17.18 10.63
CA ASP A 176 23.62 18.56 10.30
C ASP A 176 24.34 19.53 11.25
N HIS A 177 25.30 20.28 10.70
CA HIS A 177 26.02 21.31 11.45
C HIS A 177 25.30 22.67 11.48
N THR A 178 24.18 22.82 10.78
CA THR A 178 23.35 24.05 10.78
C THR A 178 21.84 23.70 10.76
N PRO A 179 21.34 22.93 11.74
CA PRO A 179 19.95 22.48 11.79
C PRO A 179 18.99 23.68 11.87
N VAL A 180 17.78 23.50 11.36
CA VAL A 180 16.80 24.59 11.20
C VAL A 180 16.24 25.09 12.54
N ASP A 181 16.06 24.19 13.50
CA ASP A 181 15.60 24.49 14.86
C ASP A 181 16.71 24.99 15.79
N GLY A 182 17.98 24.89 15.38
CA GLY A 182 19.15 25.23 16.19
C GLY A 182 19.57 24.16 17.19
N GLU A 183 18.97 22.97 17.14
CA GLU A 183 19.20 21.88 18.10
C GLU A 183 20.10 20.79 17.49
N TYR A 184 21.41 20.92 17.73
CA TYR A 184 22.48 20.14 17.08
C TYR A 184 22.52 18.65 17.45
N PHE A 185 23.14 17.86 16.57
CA PHE A 185 23.58 16.50 16.88
C PHE A 185 24.54 16.51 18.07
N ASP A 186 24.26 15.70 19.10
CA ASP A 186 25.09 15.55 20.30
C ASP A 186 26.34 14.67 20.06
N ILE A 187 27.24 15.16 19.21
CA ILE A 187 28.49 14.50 18.80
C ILE A 187 29.35 14.12 20.02
N GLN A 188 29.42 15.03 21.00
CA GLN A 188 30.20 14.84 22.23
C GLN A 188 29.70 13.63 23.03
N ARG A 189 28.38 13.36 23.02
CA ARG A 189 27.83 12.22 23.75
C ARG A 189 28.11 10.89 23.08
N ILE A 190 28.10 10.81 21.74
CA ILE A 190 28.56 9.61 21.03
C ILE A 190 30.05 9.35 21.33
N ALA A 191 30.91 10.37 21.22
CA ALA A 191 32.34 10.26 21.54
C ALA A 191 32.60 9.78 22.98
N HIS A 192 31.82 10.28 23.95
CA HIS A 192 31.88 9.82 25.35
C HIS A 192 31.57 8.32 25.50
N TYR A 193 30.68 7.77 24.66
CA TYR A 193 30.42 6.33 24.64
C TYR A 193 31.52 5.55 23.91
N GLY A 194 32.08 6.08 22.82
CA GLY A 194 33.22 5.47 22.14
C GLY A 194 34.46 5.33 23.03
N GLU A 195 34.80 6.37 23.79
CA GLU A 195 35.90 6.33 24.77
C GLU A 195 35.64 5.36 25.94
N ARG A 196 34.37 5.10 26.28
CA ARG A 196 33.99 4.09 27.29
C ARG A 196 33.96 2.67 26.75
N GLY A 197 34.02 2.49 25.43
CA GLY A 197 33.89 1.21 24.73
C GLY A 197 32.44 0.88 24.38
N VAL A 198 32.13 0.90 23.09
CA VAL A 198 30.87 0.41 22.52
C VAL A 198 31.03 -1.05 22.12
N LEU A 199 30.15 -1.93 22.60
CA LEU A 199 30.18 -3.36 22.26
C LEU A 199 29.74 -3.59 20.81
N CYS A 200 28.61 -3.02 20.40
CA CYS A 200 28.12 -3.12 19.04
C CYS A 200 27.48 -1.80 18.59
N LEU A 201 27.70 -1.44 17.33
CA LEU A 201 26.98 -0.35 16.65
C LEU A 201 26.00 -0.97 15.65
N PHE A 202 24.73 -0.60 15.77
CA PHE A 202 23.69 -0.81 14.77
C PHE A 202 23.43 0.54 14.09
N SER A 203 23.71 0.66 12.80
CA SER A 203 23.70 1.94 12.08
C SER A 203 22.83 1.95 10.82
N ASP A 204 22.05 3.03 10.63
CA ASP A 204 21.39 3.40 9.36
C ASP A 204 22.40 3.31 8.21
N SER A 205 21.96 2.71 7.09
CA SER A 205 22.77 2.44 5.90
C SER A 205 22.15 3.01 4.62
N THR A 206 21.03 3.75 4.71
CA THR A 206 20.17 4.12 3.57
C THR A 206 20.91 4.80 2.41
N ASN A 207 21.94 5.57 2.74
CA ASN A 207 22.75 6.34 1.81
C ASN A 207 24.22 5.84 1.73
N ALA A 208 24.52 4.61 2.17
CA ALA A 208 25.87 4.03 2.20
C ALA A 208 26.57 3.92 0.84
N GLU A 209 25.84 4.01 -0.26
CA GLU A 209 26.38 4.05 -1.62
C GLU A 209 26.65 5.48 -2.13
N LEU A 210 26.28 6.51 -1.37
CA LEU A 210 26.51 7.92 -1.71
C LEU A 210 27.82 8.43 -1.09
N PRO A 211 28.80 8.88 -1.89
CA PRO A 211 30.05 9.42 -1.37
C PRO A 211 29.87 10.84 -0.83
N GLY A 212 30.77 11.26 0.08
CA GLY A 212 30.76 12.60 0.66
C GLY A 212 29.83 12.73 1.87
N PHE A 213 29.44 13.97 2.18
CA PHE A 213 28.52 14.31 3.26
C PHE A 213 27.13 14.63 2.73
N THR A 214 26.09 14.23 3.47
CA THR A 214 24.73 14.74 3.24
C THR A 214 24.66 16.21 3.64
N SER A 215 24.10 17.06 2.77
CA SER A 215 24.05 18.50 3.03
C SER A 215 23.17 18.88 4.24
N PRO A 216 23.41 20.05 4.86
CA PRO A 216 22.49 20.64 5.81
C PRO A 216 21.09 20.85 5.23
N GLU A 217 20.06 20.69 6.06
CA GLU A 217 18.66 20.93 5.70
C GLU A 217 18.47 22.39 5.24
N ARG A 218 19.19 23.32 5.88
CA ARG A 218 19.20 24.75 5.52
C ARG A 218 19.75 25.04 4.12
N ALA A 219 20.51 24.14 3.49
CA ALA A 219 21.02 24.30 2.13
C ALA A 219 19.90 24.36 1.07
N VAL A 220 18.71 23.86 1.40
CA VAL A 220 17.51 23.91 0.55
C VAL A 220 16.87 25.31 0.48
N PHE A 221 17.06 26.12 1.53
CA PHE A 221 16.39 27.41 1.70
C PHE A 221 16.62 28.40 0.53
N PRO A 222 17.84 28.62 0.00
CA PRO A 222 18.08 29.60 -1.06
C PRO A 222 17.36 29.25 -2.37
N ASN A 223 17.28 27.96 -2.72
CA ASN A 223 16.59 27.51 -3.93
C ASN A 223 15.07 27.61 -3.79
N LEU A 224 14.50 27.21 -2.65
CA LEU A 224 13.08 27.45 -2.39
C LEU A 224 12.75 28.95 -2.44
N ALA A 225 13.57 29.81 -1.84
CA ALA A 225 13.40 31.25 -1.89
C ALA A 225 13.45 31.79 -3.34
N ARG A 226 14.40 31.33 -4.14
CA ARG A 226 14.52 31.65 -5.58
C ARG A 226 13.24 31.29 -6.33
N HIS A 227 12.73 30.07 -6.19
CA HIS A 227 11.54 29.64 -6.91
C HIS A 227 10.25 30.33 -6.44
N ILE A 228 10.05 30.49 -5.12
CA ILE A 228 8.86 31.12 -4.54
C ILE A 228 8.78 32.62 -4.87
N SER A 229 9.92 33.32 -4.88
CA SER A 229 9.99 34.74 -5.25
C SER A 229 9.76 35.00 -6.75
N GLN A 230 10.33 34.15 -7.61
CA GLN A 230 10.19 34.22 -9.07
C GLN A 230 8.79 33.84 -9.58
N ALA A 231 8.02 33.04 -8.83
CA ALA A 231 6.67 32.64 -9.22
C ALA A 231 5.69 33.85 -9.27
N LYS A 232 5.24 34.23 -10.47
CA LYS A 232 4.34 35.38 -10.67
C LYS A 232 2.92 35.16 -10.16
N HIS A 233 2.51 33.90 -10.05
CA HIS A 233 1.15 33.49 -9.67
C HIS A 233 1.23 32.53 -8.47
N ARG A 234 0.27 31.60 -8.36
CA ARG A 234 0.15 30.64 -7.27
C ARG A 234 1.34 29.68 -7.24
N VAL A 235 1.84 29.43 -6.04
CA VAL A 235 2.80 28.36 -5.77
C VAL A 235 2.04 27.16 -5.21
N ILE A 236 2.29 25.99 -5.76
CA ILE A 236 1.90 24.71 -5.17
C ILE A 236 3.20 24.03 -4.73
N LEU A 237 3.28 23.52 -3.52
CA LEU A 237 4.47 22.87 -2.99
C LEU A 237 4.09 21.57 -2.29
N THR A 238 4.76 20.48 -2.66
CA THR A 238 4.65 19.20 -1.96
C THR A 238 5.96 18.78 -1.33
N THR A 239 5.86 18.20 -0.14
CA THR A 239 6.96 17.61 0.64
C THR A 239 6.36 16.57 1.59
N PHE A 240 7.20 15.84 2.32
CA PHE A 240 6.72 14.95 3.37
C PHE A 240 6.13 15.77 4.52
N ALA A 241 4.93 15.42 4.99
CA ALA A 241 4.27 16.12 6.10
C ALA A 241 5.10 16.06 7.40
N SER A 242 5.81 14.94 7.61
CA SER A 242 6.75 14.73 8.71
C SER A 242 8.00 15.62 8.66
N SER A 243 8.32 16.24 7.52
CA SER A 243 9.53 17.05 7.39
C SER A 243 9.33 18.45 7.99
N THR A 244 9.22 18.50 9.32
CA THR A 244 8.84 19.69 10.09
C THR A 244 9.80 20.86 9.88
N HIS A 245 11.11 20.61 9.77
CA HIS A 245 12.11 21.63 9.43
C HIS A 245 11.90 22.21 8.02
N ARG A 246 11.65 21.36 7.02
CA ARG A 246 11.34 21.80 5.65
C ARG A 246 10.07 22.64 5.61
N VAL A 247 9.02 22.17 6.30
CA VAL A 247 7.75 22.88 6.41
C VAL A 247 7.92 24.23 7.12
N ALA A 248 8.70 24.31 8.21
CA ALA A 248 9.00 25.57 8.88
C ALA A 248 9.66 26.58 7.92
N MET A 249 10.67 26.16 7.15
CA MET A 249 11.30 27.00 6.12
C MET A 249 10.32 27.44 5.03
N ILE A 250 9.40 26.58 4.60
CA ILE A 250 8.38 26.92 3.60
C ILE A 250 7.41 27.98 4.15
N LEU A 251 7.01 27.87 5.41
CA LEU A 251 6.12 28.83 6.07
C LEU A 251 6.84 30.19 6.31
N GLU A 252 8.12 30.17 6.67
CA GLU A 252 8.96 31.37 6.73
C GLU A 252 9.02 32.08 5.37
N LEU A 253 9.27 31.33 4.29
CA LEU A 253 9.31 31.87 2.93
C LEU A 253 7.95 32.36 2.44
N ALA A 254 6.85 31.70 2.82
CA ALA A 254 5.51 32.17 2.53
C ALA A 254 5.25 33.53 3.18
N LEU A 255 5.51 33.66 4.49
CA LEU A 255 5.38 34.91 5.24
C LEU A 255 6.26 36.03 4.65
N LYS A 256 7.54 35.73 4.39
CA LYS A 256 8.52 36.66 3.82
C LYS A 256 8.11 37.20 2.43
N HIS A 257 7.38 36.41 1.65
CA HIS A 257 6.93 36.78 0.31
C HIS A 257 5.45 37.21 0.25
N GLY A 258 4.81 37.45 1.41
CA GLY A 258 3.43 37.92 1.48
C GLY A 258 2.41 36.89 0.97
N ARG A 259 2.73 35.60 1.04
CA ARG A 259 1.84 34.51 0.60
C ARG A 259 1.10 33.89 1.77
N LYS A 260 -0.23 33.86 1.67
CA LYS A 260 -1.10 33.08 2.55
C LYS A 260 -1.06 31.60 2.16
N VAL A 261 -1.17 30.72 3.15
CA VAL A 261 -0.92 29.29 3.03
C VAL A 261 -2.21 28.48 3.18
N GLY A 262 -2.54 27.71 2.16
CA GLY A 262 -3.58 26.69 2.21
C GLY A 262 -2.96 25.31 2.42
N LEU A 263 -3.39 24.60 3.46
CA LEU A 263 -2.93 23.24 3.76
C LEU A 263 -3.89 22.20 3.15
N LEU A 264 -3.35 21.22 2.41
CA LEU A 264 -4.13 20.12 1.83
C LEU A 264 -3.55 18.74 2.20
N GLY A 265 -4.44 17.86 2.66
CA GLY A 265 -4.11 16.50 3.10
C GLY A 265 -4.09 16.40 4.63
N ARG A 266 -4.73 15.35 5.17
CA ARG A 266 -4.93 15.16 6.62
C ARG A 266 -3.60 15.09 7.39
N SER A 267 -2.63 14.32 6.89
CA SER A 267 -1.30 14.21 7.50
C SER A 267 -0.59 15.57 7.61
N MET A 268 -0.64 16.40 6.55
CA MET A 268 -0.05 17.75 6.56
C MET A 268 -0.71 18.67 7.61
N LEU A 269 -2.05 18.62 7.71
CA LEU A 269 -2.80 19.37 8.72
C LEU A 269 -2.44 18.91 10.15
N ASN A 270 -2.48 17.59 10.41
CA ASN A 270 -2.27 17.02 11.73
C ASN A 270 -0.84 17.26 12.22
N VAL A 271 0.18 17.00 11.39
CA VAL A 271 1.59 17.19 11.78
C VAL A 271 1.91 18.67 12.00
N ILE A 272 1.43 19.59 11.14
CA ILE A 272 1.62 21.03 11.36
C ILE A 272 0.94 21.47 12.66
N SER A 273 -0.28 21.01 12.95
CA SER A 273 -0.98 21.33 14.19
C SER A 273 -0.17 20.92 15.43
N LYS A 274 0.28 19.66 15.48
CA LYS A 274 1.10 19.14 16.59
C LYS A 274 2.47 19.80 16.69
N ALA A 275 3.13 20.07 15.56
CA ALA A 275 4.42 20.73 15.55
C ALA A 275 4.33 22.21 15.96
N ARG A 276 3.20 22.89 15.73
CA ARG A 276 2.92 24.23 16.27
C ARG A 276 2.61 24.20 17.77
N GLU A 277 1.75 23.28 18.21
CA GLU A 277 1.40 23.04 19.62
C GLU A 277 2.65 22.82 20.49
N LEU A 278 3.60 22.02 20.01
CA LEU A 278 4.84 21.69 20.73
C LEU A 278 5.97 22.73 20.54
N GLY A 279 5.81 23.69 19.63
CA GLY A 279 6.73 24.83 19.43
C GLY A 279 7.83 24.67 18.37
N TYR A 280 7.84 23.58 17.60
CA TYR A 280 8.79 23.32 16.50
C TYR A 280 8.49 24.15 15.25
N ILE A 281 7.22 24.48 15.00
CA ILE A 281 6.81 25.38 13.91
C ILE A 281 6.26 26.67 14.54
N ARG A 282 6.87 27.81 14.18
CA ARG A 282 6.50 29.14 14.70
C ARG A 282 6.10 30.05 13.55
N CYS A 283 4.82 30.33 13.44
CA CYS A 283 4.24 31.25 12.45
C CYS A 283 2.89 31.78 12.99
N PRO A 284 2.45 32.99 12.59
CA PRO A 284 1.18 33.55 13.03
C PRO A 284 0.00 32.78 12.42
N ASP A 285 -1.15 32.77 13.10
CA ASP A 285 -2.34 32.04 12.63
C ASP A 285 -2.91 32.61 11.33
N ASP A 286 -2.83 33.93 11.15
CA ASP A 286 -3.33 34.63 9.96
C ASP A 286 -2.57 34.26 8.67
N LEU A 287 -1.41 33.59 8.78
CA LEU A 287 -0.71 33.03 7.63
C LEU A 287 -1.54 31.94 6.95
N PHE A 288 -2.34 31.18 7.72
CA PHE A 288 -3.14 30.08 7.19
C PHE A 288 -4.52 30.55 6.74
N VAL A 289 -4.95 30.09 5.56
CA VAL A 289 -6.27 30.41 5.01
C VAL A 289 -7.01 29.11 4.66
N PRO A 290 -8.27 28.92 5.13
CA PRO A 290 -9.09 27.78 4.75
C PRO A 290 -9.21 27.61 3.24
N ILE A 291 -9.14 26.37 2.74
CA ILE A 291 -9.18 26.05 1.30
C ILE A 291 -10.45 26.56 0.58
N LYS A 292 -11.53 26.83 1.30
CA LYS A 292 -12.72 27.50 0.74
C LYS A 292 -12.45 28.97 0.39
N GLN A 293 -11.80 29.70 1.29
CA GLN A 293 -11.49 31.15 1.17
C GLN A 293 -10.27 31.41 0.29
N ILE A 294 -9.36 30.43 0.16
CA ILE A 294 -8.13 30.62 -0.64
C ILE A 294 -8.39 30.80 -2.14
N ARG A 295 -9.62 30.52 -2.60
CA ARG A 295 -10.07 30.80 -3.98
C ARG A 295 -10.31 32.28 -4.24
N ASP A 296 -10.52 33.06 -3.19
CA ASP A 296 -10.85 34.49 -3.25
C ASP A 296 -9.58 35.36 -3.15
N LEU A 297 -8.42 34.76 -2.87
CA LEU A 297 -7.13 35.44 -2.83
C LEU A 297 -6.53 35.64 -4.23
N PRO A 298 -5.73 36.71 -4.44
CA PRO A 298 -4.89 36.84 -5.62
C PRO A 298 -3.92 35.66 -5.78
N ASP A 299 -3.74 35.16 -7.00
CA ASP A 299 -2.83 34.03 -7.26
C ASP A 299 -1.40 34.31 -6.75
N ARG A 300 -0.91 35.55 -6.90
CA ARG A 300 0.42 35.98 -6.42
C ARG A 300 0.59 35.86 -4.91
N GLU A 301 -0.50 35.95 -4.15
CA GLU A 301 -0.52 35.86 -2.68
C GLU A 301 -0.84 34.43 -2.20
N THR A 302 -1.00 33.46 -3.11
CA THR A 302 -1.39 32.10 -2.75
C THR A 302 -0.21 31.14 -2.75
N LEU A 303 -0.06 30.38 -1.66
CA LEU A 303 0.76 29.17 -1.58
C LEU A 303 -0.10 27.99 -1.11
N LEU A 304 -0.10 26.88 -1.84
CA LEU A 304 -0.74 25.63 -1.43
C LEU A 304 0.33 24.62 -0.99
N LEU A 305 0.33 24.22 0.28
CA LEU A 305 1.24 23.22 0.83
C LEU A 305 0.48 21.90 1.03
N MET A 306 0.96 20.81 0.42
CA MET A 306 0.17 19.59 0.31
C MET A 306 0.95 18.27 0.28
N THR A 307 0.26 17.17 0.63
CA THR A 307 0.75 15.79 0.45
C THR A 307 0.70 15.33 -1.01
N GLY A 308 1.35 14.21 -1.34
CA GLY A 308 1.41 13.64 -2.69
C GLY A 308 2.79 13.72 -3.34
N SER A 309 3.84 13.82 -2.55
CA SER A 309 5.22 13.92 -3.01
C SER A 309 5.79 12.60 -3.55
N GLN A 310 5.14 11.46 -3.26
CA GLN A 310 5.48 10.12 -3.74
C GLN A 310 4.50 9.62 -4.83
N GLY A 311 3.59 10.48 -5.32
CA GLY A 311 2.59 10.11 -6.31
C GLY A 311 1.48 9.20 -5.77
N GLU A 312 1.31 9.13 -4.45
CA GLU A 312 0.38 8.23 -3.78
C GLU A 312 -1.05 8.46 -4.30
N PRO A 313 -1.79 7.44 -4.78
CA PRO A 313 -3.01 7.66 -5.57
C PRO A 313 -4.08 8.55 -4.92
N LEU A 314 -4.25 8.45 -3.59
CA LEU A 314 -5.26 9.18 -2.82
C LEU A 314 -4.78 10.54 -2.28
N ALA A 315 -3.49 10.87 -2.40
CA ALA A 315 -2.92 12.10 -1.88
C ALA A 315 -3.39 13.35 -2.66
N ALA A 316 -3.24 14.52 -2.03
CA ALA A 316 -3.79 15.77 -2.55
C ALA A 316 -3.27 16.12 -3.95
N LEU A 317 -1.94 16.13 -4.14
CA LEU A 317 -1.34 16.47 -5.43
C LEU A 317 -1.69 15.46 -6.54
N SER A 318 -1.69 14.16 -6.22
CA SER A 318 -2.03 13.09 -7.16
C SER A 318 -3.47 13.19 -7.66
N ARG A 319 -4.41 13.57 -6.79
CA ARG A 319 -5.81 13.83 -7.19
C ARG A 319 -5.94 15.12 -7.98
N ILE A 320 -5.18 16.15 -7.64
CA ILE A 320 -5.13 17.41 -8.40
C ILE A 320 -4.59 17.17 -9.83
N SER A 321 -3.56 16.34 -10.00
CA SER A 321 -2.99 16.01 -11.32
C SER A 321 -3.94 15.23 -12.23
N ARG A 322 -4.95 14.55 -11.66
CA ARG A 322 -6.02 13.86 -12.42
C ARG A 322 -7.32 14.66 -12.54
N GLY A 323 -7.38 15.89 -11.99
CA GLY A 323 -8.59 16.71 -11.97
C GLY A 323 -9.67 16.24 -10.97
N GLU A 324 -9.37 15.29 -10.09
CA GLU A 324 -10.29 14.62 -9.16
C GLU A 324 -10.44 15.34 -7.80
N HIS A 325 -9.77 16.47 -7.61
CA HIS A 325 -9.77 17.20 -6.35
C HIS A 325 -10.88 18.27 -6.32
N PRO A 326 -11.86 18.20 -5.39
CA PRO A 326 -13.12 18.94 -5.49
C PRO A 326 -13.00 20.47 -5.34
N GLN A 327 -11.88 20.96 -4.78
CA GLN A 327 -11.70 22.38 -4.45
C GLN A 327 -10.52 23.05 -5.16
N VAL A 328 -9.64 22.27 -5.81
CA VAL A 328 -8.39 22.78 -6.40
C VAL A 328 -8.16 22.08 -7.73
N GLN A 329 -8.01 22.88 -8.77
CA GLN A 329 -7.59 22.47 -10.11
C GLN A 329 -6.28 23.19 -10.45
N VAL A 330 -5.48 22.57 -11.31
CA VAL A 330 -4.25 23.15 -11.84
C VAL A 330 -4.59 24.28 -12.81
N LYS A 331 -3.84 25.39 -12.75
CA LYS A 331 -3.85 26.47 -13.73
C LYS A 331 -2.55 26.40 -14.55
N PRO A 332 -2.55 26.75 -15.85
CA PRO A 332 -1.31 26.88 -16.64
C PRO A 332 -0.33 27.95 -16.10
N THR A 333 -0.80 28.83 -15.21
CA THR A 333 0.01 29.84 -14.53
C THR A 333 0.68 29.34 -13.25
N ASP A 334 0.33 28.14 -12.75
CA ASP A 334 0.86 27.60 -11.50
C ASP A 334 2.36 27.29 -11.60
N THR A 335 3.07 27.52 -10.49
CA THR A 335 4.40 26.96 -10.26
C THR A 335 4.31 25.87 -9.21
N ILE A 336 4.65 24.64 -9.56
CA ILE A 336 4.55 23.46 -8.70
C ILE A 336 5.95 22.98 -8.30
N ILE A 337 6.22 22.85 -7.01
CA ILE A 337 7.55 22.53 -6.46
C ILE A 337 7.48 21.18 -5.73
N PHE A 338 8.28 20.21 -6.18
CA PHE A 338 8.47 18.92 -5.52
C PHE A 338 9.69 18.98 -4.59
N SER A 339 9.47 19.39 -3.34
CA SER A 339 10.49 19.48 -2.29
C SER A 339 10.74 18.11 -1.64
N ALA A 340 10.92 17.08 -2.48
CA ALA A 340 11.11 15.68 -2.11
C ALA A 340 11.85 14.91 -3.24
N SER A 341 12.54 13.82 -2.87
CA SER A 341 12.97 12.80 -3.84
C SER A 341 11.95 11.65 -3.88
N PRO A 342 11.78 10.95 -5.02
CA PRO A 342 11.09 9.67 -5.04
C PRO A 342 11.84 8.63 -4.19
N ILE A 343 11.12 7.93 -3.33
CA ILE A 343 11.59 6.73 -2.63
C ILE A 343 11.67 5.58 -3.67
N PRO A 344 12.64 4.66 -3.58
CA PRO A 344 12.65 3.44 -4.39
C PRO A 344 11.28 2.74 -4.41
N GLY A 345 10.84 2.29 -5.59
CA GLY A 345 9.48 1.78 -5.83
C GLY A 345 8.47 2.85 -6.26
N ASN A 346 8.51 4.06 -5.69
CA ASN A 346 7.54 5.12 -6.00
C ASN A 346 7.89 5.96 -7.25
N THR A 347 9.06 5.75 -7.85
CA THR A 347 9.58 6.56 -8.97
C THR A 347 8.59 6.72 -10.12
N ILE A 348 7.92 5.63 -10.53
CA ILE A 348 6.95 5.63 -11.63
C ILE A 348 5.73 6.50 -11.29
N SER A 349 5.18 6.34 -10.08
CA SER A 349 4.03 7.11 -9.59
C SER A 349 4.32 8.61 -9.47
N VAL A 350 5.54 8.99 -9.05
CA VAL A 350 5.98 10.40 -9.04
C VAL A 350 6.11 10.96 -10.46
N VAL A 351 6.79 10.26 -11.36
CA VAL A 351 6.98 10.71 -12.76
C VAL A 351 5.63 10.89 -13.46
N HIS A 352 4.73 9.90 -13.39
CA HIS A 352 3.38 10.03 -13.95
C HIS A 352 2.56 11.18 -13.33
N THR A 353 2.85 11.58 -12.09
CA THR A 353 2.21 12.74 -11.47
C THR A 353 2.79 14.04 -12.02
N ILE A 354 4.11 14.13 -12.17
CA ILE A 354 4.81 15.27 -12.80
C ILE A 354 4.34 15.46 -14.25
N ASP A 355 4.31 14.40 -15.06
CA ASP A 355 3.90 14.46 -16.46
C ASP A 355 2.49 15.02 -16.63
N ARG A 356 1.52 14.53 -15.82
CA ARG A 356 0.14 15.04 -15.83
C ARG A 356 0.07 16.53 -15.48
N LEU A 357 0.85 16.97 -14.49
CA LEU A 357 0.89 18.39 -14.10
C LEU A 357 1.50 19.28 -15.19
N MET A 358 2.50 18.78 -15.93
CA MET A 358 3.05 19.45 -17.10
C MET A 358 2.08 19.48 -18.29
N ILE A 359 1.34 18.39 -18.53
CA ILE A 359 0.28 18.31 -19.57
C ILE A 359 -0.85 19.31 -19.28
N LEU A 360 -1.16 19.55 -18.00
CA LEU A 360 -2.09 20.61 -17.56
C LEU A 360 -1.50 22.03 -17.67
N GLY A 361 -0.28 22.17 -18.21
CA GLY A 361 0.37 23.44 -18.53
C GLY A 361 1.11 24.10 -17.37
N ALA A 362 1.20 23.48 -16.19
CA ALA A 362 1.87 24.09 -15.04
C ALA A 362 3.40 23.99 -15.14
N LYS A 363 4.11 24.98 -14.58
CA LYS A 363 5.56 24.93 -14.43
C LYS A 363 5.94 24.04 -13.25
N VAL A 364 6.40 22.82 -13.52
CA VAL A 364 6.85 21.89 -12.48
C VAL A 364 8.37 21.99 -12.25
N ILE A 365 8.78 22.07 -10.99
CA ILE A 365 10.17 22.15 -10.53
C ILE A 365 10.42 20.94 -9.62
N TYR A 366 11.38 20.09 -10.00
CA TYR A 366 11.64 18.81 -9.35
C TYR A 366 13.08 18.34 -9.63
N GLY A 367 13.53 17.31 -8.91
CA GLY A 367 14.81 16.63 -9.15
C GLY A 367 15.99 17.19 -8.37
N LYS A 368 17.04 16.37 -8.24
CA LYS A 368 18.21 16.66 -7.37
C LYS A 368 18.96 17.95 -7.76
N GLY A 369 19.00 18.29 -9.06
CA GLY A 369 19.74 19.44 -9.58
C GLY A 369 19.21 20.82 -9.17
N GLU A 370 17.94 20.93 -8.76
CA GLU A 370 17.37 22.21 -8.32
C GLU A 370 17.72 22.57 -6.87
N GLY A 371 18.31 21.64 -6.11
CA GLY A 371 18.70 21.88 -4.71
C GLY A 371 17.53 22.23 -3.79
N ILE A 372 16.33 21.75 -4.11
CA ILE A 372 15.08 21.95 -3.34
C ILE A 372 14.79 20.82 -2.34
N HIS A 373 15.68 19.83 -2.24
CA HIS A 373 15.60 18.74 -1.29
C HIS A 373 16.98 18.17 -0.96
N VAL A 374 17.15 17.79 0.30
CA VAL A 374 18.25 16.95 0.80
C VAL A 374 17.66 15.76 1.57
N SER A 375 18.41 14.66 1.63
CA SER A 375 18.04 13.44 2.36
C SER A 375 18.09 13.64 3.88
N GLY A 376 17.32 12.84 4.61
CA GLY A 376 17.41 12.73 6.07
C GLY A 376 18.59 11.87 6.55
N HIS A 377 19.17 11.05 5.68
CA HIS A 377 20.15 10.02 6.03
C HIS A 377 21.58 10.44 5.65
N GLY A 378 22.57 10.06 6.45
CA GLY A 378 23.98 10.36 6.28
C GLY A 378 24.59 9.65 5.08
N SER A 379 25.50 10.31 4.38
CA SER A 379 26.29 9.70 3.29
C SER A 379 27.58 9.08 3.86
N GLN A 380 28.44 8.49 3.03
CA GLN A 380 29.62 7.73 3.50
C GLN A 380 30.55 8.49 4.48
N GLU A 381 30.69 9.80 4.39
CA GLU A 381 31.52 10.55 5.35
C GLU A 381 30.78 10.83 6.68
N ASP A 382 29.44 10.90 6.67
CA ASP A 382 28.62 10.87 7.90
C ASP A 382 28.76 9.51 8.60
N GLU A 383 28.69 8.40 7.85
CA GLU A 383 28.87 7.04 8.36
C GLU A 383 30.26 6.84 8.98
N LYS A 384 31.31 7.27 8.29
CA LYS A 384 32.69 7.25 8.81
C LYS A 384 32.85 8.09 10.08
N LEU A 385 32.19 9.25 10.15
CA LEU A 385 32.19 10.08 11.35
C LEU A 385 31.50 9.36 12.53
N MET A 386 30.35 8.73 12.30
CA MET A 386 29.67 7.91 13.32
C MET A 386 30.57 6.76 13.80
N LEU A 387 31.18 6.00 12.87
CA LEU A 387 32.11 4.91 13.18
C LEU A 387 33.33 5.38 13.99
N ALA A 388 33.92 6.52 13.60
CA ALA A 388 35.07 7.11 14.28
C ALA A 388 34.75 7.64 15.69
N LEU A 389 33.52 8.13 15.91
CA LEU A 389 33.06 8.60 17.22
C LEU A 389 32.65 7.43 18.14
N ALA A 390 31.93 6.44 17.60
CA ALA A 390 31.40 5.31 18.37
C ALA A 390 32.45 4.23 18.65
N ARG A 391 33.50 4.10 17.82
CA ARG A 391 34.62 3.15 17.96
C ARG A 391 34.17 1.72 18.36
N PRO A 392 33.19 1.12 17.65
CA PRO A 392 32.53 -0.08 18.13
C PRO A 392 33.41 -1.33 17.99
N LYS A 393 33.28 -2.27 18.93
CA LYS A 393 33.93 -3.58 18.84
C LYS A 393 33.33 -4.45 17.74
N TYR A 394 32.00 -4.42 17.58
CA TYR A 394 31.24 -5.15 16.56
C TYR A 394 30.33 -4.22 15.76
N PHE A 395 30.01 -4.57 14.52
CA PHE A 395 29.18 -3.75 13.64
C PHE A 395 28.07 -4.54 12.96
N VAL A 396 26.88 -3.94 12.89
CA VAL A 396 25.72 -4.47 12.17
C VAL A 396 25.08 -3.31 11.39
N PRO A 397 25.22 -3.25 10.05
CA PRO A 397 24.45 -2.30 9.26
C PRO A 397 22.95 -2.67 9.30
N VAL A 398 22.11 -1.66 9.50
CA VAL A 398 20.64 -1.76 9.51
C VAL A 398 20.01 -0.64 8.67
N HIS A 399 18.68 -0.67 8.51
CA HIS A 399 17.89 0.29 7.72
C HIS A 399 18.46 0.46 6.29
N GLY A 400 18.12 -0.48 5.40
CA GLY A 400 18.60 -0.46 4.02
C GLY A 400 18.39 -1.76 3.24
N GLU A 401 18.38 -1.62 1.91
CA GLU A 401 18.46 -2.74 0.96
C GLU A 401 19.82 -3.47 1.08
N HIS A 402 19.90 -4.75 0.68
CA HIS A 402 21.12 -5.56 0.82
C HIS A 402 22.39 -4.90 0.26
N ARG A 403 22.30 -4.21 -0.90
CA ARG A 403 23.41 -3.43 -1.49
C ARG A 403 23.95 -2.36 -0.55
N MET A 404 23.07 -1.69 0.19
CA MET A 404 23.37 -0.64 1.14
C MET A 404 24.07 -1.22 2.38
N LEU A 405 23.55 -2.32 2.92
CA LEU A 405 24.17 -3.02 4.06
C LEU A 405 25.59 -3.50 3.72
N VAL A 406 25.78 -4.05 2.52
CA VAL A 406 27.10 -4.45 1.99
C VAL A 406 28.03 -3.24 1.78
N ALA A 407 27.51 -2.10 1.33
CA ALA A 407 28.30 -0.87 1.19
C ALA A 407 28.75 -0.34 2.55
N HIS A 408 27.86 -0.25 3.53
CA HIS A 408 28.18 0.24 4.87
C HIS A 408 29.16 -0.71 5.60
N ALA A 409 29.00 -2.03 5.47
CA ALA A 409 29.98 -2.99 5.97
C ALA A 409 31.39 -2.75 5.37
N LYS A 410 31.50 -2.45 4.07
CA LYS A 410 32.79 -2.08 3.45
C LYS A 410 33.34 -0.77 4.01
N THR A 411 32.50 0.23 4.27
CA THR A 411 32.88 1.47 4.97
C THR A 411 33.47 1.15 6.35
N ALA A 412 32.79 0.33 7.16
CA ALA A 412 33.27 -0.11 8.47
C ALA A 412 34.61 -0.86 8.40
N HIS A 413 34.78 -1.78 7.44
CA HIS A 413 36.05 -2.48 7.23
C HIS A 413 37.19 -1.51 6.86
N SER A 414 36.91 -0.51 6.01
CA SER A 414 37.90 0.51 5.65
C SER A 414 38.30 1.42 6.83
N MET A 415 37.43 1.54 7.83
CA MET A 415 37.66 2.25 9.10
C MET A 415 38.30 1.37 10.18
N GLY A 416 38.63 0.10 9.88
CA GLY A 416 39.35 -0.80 10.77
C GLY A 416 38.48 -1.73 11.63
N VAL A 417 37.17 -1.80 11.40
CA VAL A 417 36.33 -2.86 12.02
C VAL A 417 36.67 -4.20 11.35
N PRO A 418 37.02 -5.26 12.09
CA PRO A 418 37.32 -6.56 11.49
C PRO A 418 36.12 -7.17 10.74
N ALA A 419 36.39 -7.94 9.69
CA ALA A 419 35.34 -8.54 8.86
C ALA A 419 34.57 -9.65 9.60
N ASP A 420 35.25 -10.37 10.51
CA ASP A 420 34.68 -11.35 11.44
C ASP A 420 33.97 -10.70 12.65
N HIS A 421 34.09 -9.38 12.79
CA HIS A 421 33.37 -8.57 13.78
C HIS A 421 32.12 -7.88 13.19
N THR A 422 31.82 -8.11 11.90
CA THR A 422 30.71 -7.47 11.18
C THR A 422 29.70 -8.52 10.71
N LEU A 423 28.40 -8.30 10.96
CA LEU A 423 27.33 -9.17 10.46
C LEU A 423 26.36 -8.42 9.55
N ILE A 424 26.17 -8.93 8.34
CA ILE A 424 25.03 -8.59 7.48
C ILE A 424 23.96 -9.65 7.73
N ILE A 425 22.73 -9.21 7.96
CA ILE A 425 21.61 -10.01 8.46
C ILE A 425 20.31 -9.74 7.69
N ASP A 426 19.41 -10.71 7.74
CA ASP A 426 18.05 -10.68 7.20
C ASP A 426 17.02 -10.40 8.33
N ASN A 427 15.81 -9.97 7.98
CA ASN A 427 14.70 -9.90 8.94
C ASN A 427 14.40 -11.29 9.52
N GLY A 428 14.38 -11.41 10.85
CA GLY A 428 14.20 -12.67 11.59
C GLY A 428 15.51 -13.33 12.04
N ASP A 429 16.66 -12.89 11.56
CA ASP A 429 17.95 -13.30 12.13
C ASP A 429 18.10 -12.82 13.56
N ILE A 430 18.78 -13.63 14.37
CA ILE A 430 19.18 -13.26 15.73
C ILE A 430 20.68 -12.95 15.73
N VAL A 431 21.03 -11.72 16.10
CA VAL A 431 22.40 -11.35 16.46
C VAL A 431 22.62 -11.69 17.93
N GLU A 432 23.45 -12.71 18.18
CA GLU A 432 23.83 -13.12 19.55
C GLU A 432 25.14 -12.44 19.94
N LEU A 433 25.08 -11.64 21.02
CA LEU A 433 26.18 -10.83 21.54
C LEU A 433 26.53 -11.28 22.96
N THR A 434 27.81 -11.63 23.16
CA THR A 434 28.45 -11.67 24.47
C THR A 434 29.46 -10.52 24.58
N SER A 435 30.07 -10.31 25.74
CA SER A 435 31.17 -9.34 25.88
C SER A 435 32.39 -9.67 25.00
N ASP A 436 32.53 -10.93 24.59
CA ASP A 436 33.67 -11.50 23.89
C ASP A 436 33.38 -12.05 22.47
N SER A 437 32.13 -12.10 22.01
CA SER A 437 31.77 -12.61 20.68
C SER A 437 30.50 -11.97 20.09
N ILE A 438 30.43 -11.97 18.75
CA ILE A 438 29.20 -11.75 17.96
C ILE A 438 28.99 -12.97 17.06
N ARG A 439 27.75 -13.43 16.88
CA ARG A 439 27.39 -14.44 15.87
C ARG A 439 25.94 -14.31 15.41
N LYS A 440 25.64 -14.81 14.21
CA LYS A 440 24.27 -15.10 13.78
C LYS A 440 23.81 -16.40 14.45
N GLY A 441 22.75 -16.33 15.23
CA GLY A 441 22.09 -17.48 15.87
C GLY A 441 20.96 -18.05 15.01
N ASP A 442 20.10 -18.87 15.63
CA ASP A 442 18.90 -19.41 14.99
C ASP A 442 17.90 -18.30 14.63
N THR A 443 17.11 -18.48 13.57
CA THR A 443 16.12 -17.49 13.11
C THR A 443 14.79 -17.58 13.86
N VAL A 444 14.11 -16.45 14.08
CA VAL A 444 12.68 -16.42 14.45
C VAL A 444 11.79 -16.40 13.22
N LYS A 445 10.48 -16.63 13.40
CA LYS A 445 9.48 -16.39 12.35
C LYS A 445 9.42 -14.89 12.03
N SER A 446 9.70 -14.55 10.78
CA SER A 446 9.64 -13.20 10.20
C SER A 446 8.92 -13.24 8.86
N GLY A 447 8.57 -12.07 8.32
CA GLY A 447 7.81 -11.96 7.09
C GLY A 447 7.08 -10.64 6.98
N ILE A 448 5.99 -10.63 6.20
CA ILE A 448 5.12 -9.46 6.03
C ILE A 448 3.66 -9.79 6.32
N GLU A 449 3.00 -8.90 7.05
CA GLU A 449 1.55 -8.85 7.19
C GLU A 449 1.01 -7.75 6.26
N LEU A 450 0.14 -8.11 5.31
CA LEU A 450 -0.45 -7.18 4.34
C LEU A 450 -1.80 -6.69 4.85
N LEU A 451 -2.03 -5.39 4.95
CA LEU A 451 -3.30 -4.84 5.47
C LEU A 451 -4.13 -4.15 4.39
N ASP A 452 -5.40 -4.54 4.29
CA ASP A 452 -6.44 -3.83 3.54
C ASP A 452 -7.19 -2.89 4.51
N ALA A 453 -6.89 -1.60 4.43
CA ALA A 453 -7.42 -0.58 5.33
C ALA A 453 -8.93 -0.35 5.12
N SER A 454 -9.52 -0.85 4.03
CA SER A 454 -10.97 -0.80 3.82
C SER A 454 -11.74 -1.83 4.68
N ARG A 455 -11.04 -2.83 5.24
CA ARG A 455 -11.67 -3.98 5.94
C ARG A 455 -11.03 -4.35 7.28
N ASN A 456 -9.95 -3.67 7.72
CA ASN A 456 -9.16 -4.03 8.91
C ASN A 456 -8.66 -5.50 8.88
N GLY A 457 -8.55 -6.11 7.69
CA GLY A 457 -8.23 -7.52 7.52
C GLY A 457 -6.82 -7.72 6.96
N ILE A 458 -6.14 -8.77 7.44
CA ILE A 458 -4.90 -9.25 6.85
C ILE A 458 -5.23 -9.89 5.49
N VAL A 459 -4.57 -9.43 4.42
CA VAL A 459 -4.65 -10.01 3.08
C VAL A 459 -3.71 -11.20 3.02
N ASP A 460 -4.29 -12.40 3.01
CA ASP A 460 -3.50 -13.62 2.87
C ASP A 460 -2.74 -13.67 1.52
N SER A 461 -1.57 -14.30 1.53
CA SER A 461 -0.71 -14.45 0.35
C SER A 461 -1.42 -15.10 -0.85
N ARG A 462 -2.38 -16.00 -0.61
CA ARG A 462 -3.24 -16.60 -1.63
C ARG A 462 -4.18 -15.56 -2.24
N VAL A 463 -4.83 -14.75 -1.42
CA VAL A 463 -5.73 -13.67 -1.90
C VAL A 463 -4.94 -12.66 -2.73
N LEU A 464 -3.70 -12.34 -2.35
CA LEU A 464 -2.85 -11.49 -3.18
C LEU A 464 -2.53 -12.14 -4.54
N LYS A 465 -2.15 -13.43 -4.56
CA LYS A 465 -1.89 -14.17 -5.81
C LYS A 465 -3.13 -14.23 -6.71
N GLU A 466 -4.32 -14.48 -6.14
CA GLU A 466 -5.59 -14.45 -6.87
C GLU A 466 -5.86 -13.05 -7.44
N ARG A 467 -5.62 -11.97 -6.68
CA ARG A 467 -5.72 -10.58 -7.17
C ARG A 467 -4.72 -10.29 -8.31
N GLN A 468 -3.49 -10.80 -8.23
CA GLN A 468 -2.46 -10.64 -9.27
C GLN A 468 -2.83 -11.41 -10.55
N GLN A 469 -3.24 -12.67 -10.43
CA GLN A 469 -3.69 -13.50 -11.56
C GLN A 469 -4.91 -12.87 -12.26
N LEU A 470 -5.87 -12.35 -11.49
CA LEU A 470 -7.02 -11.59 -12.03
C LEU A 470 -6.62 -10.32 -12.79
N ALA A 471 -5.53 -9.66 -12.38
CA ALA A 471 -5.03 -8.44 -13.02
C ALA A 471 -4.17 -8.73 -14.26
N GLN A 472 -3.47 -9.88 -14.29
CA GLN A 472 -2.57 -10.29 -15.37
C GLN A 472 -3.28 -11.06 -16.49
N ASP A 473 -4.00 -12.13 -16.13
CA ASP A 473 -4.61 -13.06 -17.09
C ASP A 473 -6.14 -12.97 -17.13
N GLY A 474 -6.77 -12.36 -16.13
CA GLY A 474 -8.22 -12.25 -16.02
C GLY A 474 -8.91 -13.49 -15.43
N ILE A 475 -10.20 -13.65 -15.74
CA ILE A 475 -11.07 -14.71 -15.21
C ILE A 475 -11.92 -15.37 -16.30
N VAL A 476 -12.02 -16.70 -16.21
CA VAL A 476 -12.92 -17.56 -16.97
C VAL A 476 -13.95 -18.15 -16.01
N THR A 477 -15.23 -17.87 -16.23
CA THR A 477 -16.31 -18.54 -15.48
C THR A 477 -16.98 -19.56 -16.40
N VAL A 478 -17.09 -20.81 -15.95
CA VAL A 478 -17.71 -21.91 -16.70
C VAL A 478 -18.92 -22.39 -15.91
N LEU A 479 -20.12 -22.21 -16.45
CA LEU A 479 -21.34 -22.75 -15.85
C LEU A 479 -21.81 -23.95 -16.66
N ILE A 480 -22.07 -25.06 -15.97
CA ILE A 480 -22.54 -26.30 -16.59
C ILE A 480 -23.59 -26.98 -15.73
N VAL A 481 -24.55 -27.64 -16.38
CA VAL A 481 -25.52 -28.52 -15.72
C VAL A 481 -25.18 -29.98 -16.08
N ILE A 482 -24.95 -30.82 -15.05
CA ILE A 482 -24.56 -32.22 -15.19
C ILE A 482 -25.56 -33.09 -14.42
N SER A 483 -26.11 -34.12 -15.06
CA SER A 483 -27.03 -35.05 -14.41
C SER A 483 -26.31 -36.02 -13.46
N MET A 484 -27.05 -36.55 -12.49
CA MET A 484 -26.57 -37.57 -11.55
C MET A 484 -26.12 -38.89 -12.22
N ASP A 485 -26.46 -39.14 -13.49
CA ASP A 485 -25.96 -40.26 -14.29
C ASP A 485 -24.75 -39.90 -15.19
N GLY A 486 -24.19 -38.69 -15.06
CA GLY A 486 -22.92 -38.30 -15.67
C GLY A 486 -23.04 -37.67 -17.06
N ARG A 487 -24.21 -37.14 -17.41
CA ARG A 487 -24.47 -36.53 -18.73
C ARG A 487 -24.56 -35.03 -18.62
N MET A 488 -24.07 -34.32 -19.62
CA MET A 488 -24.29 -32.89 -19.74
C MET A 488 -25.73 -32.63 -20.20
N THR A 489 -26.49 -31.78 -19.51
CA THR A 489 -27.92 -31.54 -19.81
C THR A 489 -28.19 -30.22 -20.55
N ALA A 490 -27.17 -29.35 -20.63
CA ALA A 490 -27.18 -28.10 -21.37
C ALA A 490 -25.75 -27.75 -21.81
N PRO A 491 -25.54 -27.00 -22.92
CA PRO A 491 -24.20 -26.57 -23.32
C PRO A 491 -23.56 -25.70 -22.24
N PRO A 492 -22.23 -25.79 -22.02
CA PRO A 492 -21.57 -25.00 -21.00
C PRO A 492 -21.60 -23.52 -21.39
N ARG A 493 -21.83 -22.64 -20.42
CA ARG A 493 -21.74 -21.19 -20.61
C ARG A 493 -20.38 -20.71 -20.12
N VAL A 494 -19.53 -20.31 -21.06
CA VAL A 494 -18.20 -19.73 -20.77
C VAL A 494 -18.28 -18.21 -20.84
N ASN A 495 -17.93 -17.55 -19.74
CA ASN A 495 -17.82 -16.09 -19.65
C ASN A 495 -16.35 -15.70 -19.41
N LEU A 496 -15.90 -14.64 -20.07
CA LEU A 496 -14.52 -14.16 -20.03
C LEU A 496 -14.51 -12.70 -19.55
N ARG A 497 -13.66 -12.36 -18.59
CA ARG A 497 -13.41 -10.96 -18.20
C ARG A 497 -11.93 -10.73 -17.96
N GLY A 498 -11.36 -9.70 -18.58
CA GLY A 498 -9.93 -9.41 -18.50
C GLY A 498 -9.02 -10.38 -19.28
N VAL A 499 -9.55 -11.51 -19.76
CA VAL A 499 -8.78 -12.49 -20.54
C VAL A 499 -8.54 -11.98 -21.95
N VAL A 500 -7.29 -11.73 -22.29
CA VAL A 500 -6.89 -11.40 -23.67
C VAL A 500 -6.89 -12.69 -24.50
N THR A 501 -7.73 -12.74 -25.53
CA THR A 501 -7.87 -13.92 -26.40
C THR A 501 -8.01 -13.51 -27.86
N THR A 502 -7.35 -14.26 -28.75
CA THR A 502 -7.55 -14.21 -30.20
C THR A 502 -8.64 -15.18 -30.67
N ALA A 503 -9.10 -16.08 -29.78
CA ALA A 503 -10.19 -17.00 -30.04
C ALA A 503 -11.54 -16.35 -29.75
N ASP A 504 -12.46 -16.48 -30.72
CA ASP A 504 -13.87 -16.14 -30.60
C ASP A 504 -14.54 -16.87 -29.42
N HIS A 505 -15.52 -16.22 -28.78
CA HIS A 505 -16.29 -16.75 -27.65
C HIS A 505 -16.90 -18.13 -27.94
N HIS A 506 -17.30 -18.37 -29.20
CA HIS A 506 -17.78 -19.67 -29.65
C HIS A 506 -16.71 -20.77 -29.52
N LYS A 507 -15.46 -20.52 -29.93
CA LYS A 507 -14.37 -21.50 -29.82
C LYS A 507 -14.04 -21.86 -28.36
N MET A 508 -14.17 -20.89 -27.45
CA MET A 508 -13.99 -21.13 -26.02
C MET A 508 -15.09 -22.03 -25.44
N THR A 509 -16.32 -21.88 -25.92
CA THR A 509 -17.44 -22.77 -25.57
C THR A 509 -17.21 -24.17 -26.12
N ASP A 510 -16.84 -24.31 -27.40
CA ASP A 510 -16.50 -25.59 -28.04
C ASP A 510 -15.37 -26.33 -27.31
N TRP A 511 -14.36 -25.61 -26.82
CA TRP A 511 -13.25 -26.18 -26.07
C TRP A 511 -13.67 -26.69 -24.69
N ALA A 512 -14.44 -25.89 -23.95
CA ALA A 512 -15.00 -26.32 -22.66
C ALA A 512 -15.92 -27.53 -22.84
N GLU A 513 -16.81 -27.51 -23.84
CA GLU A 513 -17.71 -28.61 -24.19
C GLU A 513 -16.94 -29.91 -24.47
N LYS A 514 -15.92 -29.87 -25.34
CA LYS A 514 -15.09 -31.04 -25.66
C LYS A 514 -14.32 -31.57 -24.44
N GLU A 515 -13.79 -30.68 -23.61
CA GLU A 515 -13.02 -31.07 -22.43
C GLU A 515 -13.91 -31.72 -21.37
N ILE A 516 -15.09 -31.14 -21.11
CA ILE A 516 -16.07 -31.65 -20.16
C ILE A 516 -16.60 -33.01 -20.62
N ILE A 517 -17.00 -33.16 -21.88
CA ILE A 517 -17.44 -34.45 -22.44
C ILE A 517 -16.35 -35.50 -22.24
N TRP A 518 -15.09 -35.17 -22.56
CA TRP A 518 -13.96 -36.07 -22.35
C TRP A 518 -13.78 -36.47 -20.87
N ILE A 519 -13.94 -35.54 -19.92
CA ILE A 519 -13.89 -35.84 -18.47
C ILE A 519 -15.05 -36.74 -18.05
N LEU A 520 -16.26 -36.49 -18.51
CA LEU A 520 -17.42 -37.33 -18.20
C LEU A 520 -17.23 -38.75 -18.75
N ASP A 521 -16.82 -38.91 -20.02
CA ASP A 521 -16.60 -40.22 -20.62
C ASP A 521 -15.46 -41.02 -19.95
N ASN A 522 -14.37 -40.35 -19.55
CA ASN A 522 -13.12 -41.02 -19.13
C ASN A 522 -12.85 -41.01 -17.62
N ARG A 523 -13.47 -40.10 -16.84
CA ARG A 523 -13.25 -39.93 -15.39
C ARG A 523 -14.49 -40.14 -14.53
N TRP A 524 -15.71 -40.10 -15.07
CA TRP A 524 -16.93 -40.18 -14.25
C TRP A 524 -16.97 -41.40 -13.31
N LYS A 525 -16.54 -42.57 -13.77
CA LYS A 525 -16.46 -43.80 -12.93
C LYS A 525 -15.46 -43.73 -11.78
N GLN A 526 -14.51 -42.79 -11.82
CA GLN A 526 -13.53 -42.54 -10.76
C GLN A 526 -14.03 -41.47 -9.78
N LEU A 527 -14.94 -40.60 -10.24
CA LEU A 527 -15.55 -39.49 -9.52
C LEU A 527 -16.94 -39.85 -8.94
N THR A 528 -17.37 -41.11 -9.05
CA THR A 528 -18.64 -41.60 -8.53
C THR A 528 -18.47 -42.85 -7.69
N ARG A 529 -19.25 -42.96 -6.61
CA ARG A 529 -19.36 -44.15 -5.77
C ARG A 529 -20.76 -44.71 -5.89
N ASN A 530 -20.84 -45.95 -6.35
CA ASN A 530 -22.10 -46.70 -6.40
C ASN A 530 -22.34 -47.36 -5.04
N THR A 531 -23.34 -46.86 -4.32
CA THR A 531 -23.83 -47.45 -3.08
C THR A 531 -25.05 -48.30 -3.41
N GLU A 532 -25.03 -49.60 -3.11
CA GLU A 532 -26.10 -50.52 -3.49
C GLU A 532 -27.48 -50.03 -3.00
N GLY A 533 -28.43 -49.86 -3.94
CA GLY A 533 -29.80 -49.43 -3.64
C GLY A 533 -30.02 -47.94 -3.41
N LYS A 534 -29.03 -47.05 -3.64
CA LYS A 534 -29.18 -45.59 -3.55
C LYS A 534 -28.71 -44.87 -4.80
N SER A 535 -29.12 -43.62 -4.98
CA SER A 535 -28.56 -42.73 -6.01
C SER A 535 -27.03 -42.67 -5.91
N PRO A 536 -26.30 -42.62 -7.03
CA PRO A 536 -24.84 -42.58 -7.02
C PRO A 536 -24.33 -41.35 -6.28
N GLU A 537 -23.33 -41.54 -5.43
CA GLU A 537 -22.67 -40.44 -4.72
C GLU A 537 -21.57 -39.87 -5.62
N VAL A 538 -21.74 -38.61 -6.06
CA VAL A 538 -20.83 -37.94 -6.99
C VAL A 538 -19.89 -37.00 -6.22
N ASP A 539 -18.59 -37.12 -6.45
CA ASP A 539 -17.61 -36.13 -5.99
C ASP A 539 -17.66 -34.88 -6.88
N TRP A 540 -18.63 -34.01 -6.62
CA TRP A 540 -18.81 -32.76 -7.36
C TRP A 540 -17.60 -31.82 -7.29
N VAL A 541 -16.81 -31.88 -6.22
CA VAL A 541 -15.58 -31.09 -6.08
C VAL A 541 -14.48 -31.66 -6.97
N GLY A 542 -14.34 -32.99 -7.04
CA GLY A 542 -13.48 -33.68 -8.00
C GLY A 542 -13.87 -33.41 -9.46
N VAL A 543 -15.17 -33.42 -9.78
CA VAL A 543 -15.69 -33.05 -11.12
C VAL A 543 -15.34 -31.61 -11.48
N GLN A 544 -15.61 -30.64 -10.60
CA GLN A 544 -15.23 -29.24 -10.81
C GLN A 544 -13.71 -29.09 -11.05
N ARG A 545 -12.90 -29.73 -10.21
CA ARG A 545 -11.44 -29.67 -10.28
C ARG A 545 -10.87 -30.26 -11.57
N GLU A 546 -11.36 -31.41 -12.04
CA GLU A 546 -10.89 -31.98 -13.32
C GLU A 546 -11.27 -31.07 -14.50
N ILE A 547 -12.47 -30.45 -14.47
CA ILE A 547 -12.90 -29.49 -15.50
C ILE A 547 -11.99 -28.25 -15.51
N GLU A 548 -11.71 -27.67 -14.34
CA GLU A 548 -10.79 -26.53 -14.21
C GLU A 548 -9.39 -26.88 -14.72
N ILE A 549 -8.84 -28.03 -14.34
CA ILE A 549 -7.52 -28.49 -14.78
C ILE A 549 -7.48 -28.72 -16.31
N GLY A 550 -8.52 -29.33 -16.90
CA GLY A 550 -8.61 -29.58 -18.34
C GLY A 550 -8.64 -28.26 -19.12
N ILE A 551 -9.52 -27.33 -18.72
CA ILE A 551 -9.66 -26.03 -19.38
C ILE A 551 -8.38 -25.18 -19.18
N GLN A 552 -7.75 -25.20 -18.00
CA GLN A 552 -6.49 -24.49 -17.75
C GLN A 552 -5.34 -25.00 -18.64
N ARG A 553 -5.17 -26.32 -18.77
CA ARG A 553 -4.17 -26.92 -19.68
C ARG A 553 -4.39 -26.47 -21.12
N ARG A 554 -5.64 -26.36 -21.55
CA ARG A 554 -6.02 -25.98 -22.91
C ARG A 554 -5.78 -24.49 -23.17
N LEU A 555 -6.17 -23.62 -22.23
CA LEU A 555 -5.87 -22.19 -22.26
C LEU A 555 -4.36 -21.93 -22.32
N ARG A 556 -3.57 -22.58 -21.46
CA ARG A 556 -2.11 -22.47 -21.45
C ARG A 556 -1.48 -22.93 -22.78
N ARG A 557 -2.01 -23.98 -23.41
CA ARG A 557 -1.50 -24.50 -24.69
C ARG A 557 -1.87 -23.61 -25.88
N GLU A 558 -3.13 -23.22 -26.00
CA GLU A 558 -3.67 -22.57 -27.21
C GLU A 558 -3.56 -21.04 -27.17
N LEU A 559 -3.61 -20.43 -25.97
CA LEU A 559 -3.63 -18.98 -25.77
C LEU A 559 -2.46 -18.44 -24.93
N GLN A 560 -1.64 -19.31 -24.33
CA GLN A 560 -0.48 -18.93 -23.49
C GLN A 560 -0.81 -18.05 -22.27
N VAL A 561 -2.06 -18.11 -21.78
CA VAL A 561 -2.56 -17.41 -20.58
C VAL A 561 -2.92 -18.39 -19.47
N GLU A 562 -2.85 -17.95 -18.21
CA GLU A 562 -3.26 -18.73 -17.04
C GLU A 562 -4.34 -18.01 -16.20
N PRO A 563 -5.52 -17.70 -16.76
CA PRO A 563 -6.57 -16.97 -16.04
C PRO A 563 -7.11 -17.78 -14.86
N LEU A 564 -7.68 -17.08 -13.88
CA LEU A 564 -8.43 -17.73 -12.81
C LEU A 564 -9.66 -18.42 -13.43
N ILE A 565 -9.82 -19.72 -13.20
CA ILE A 565 -11.00 -20.46 -13.66
C ILE A 565 -11.92 -20.69 -12.46
N ILE A 566 -13.21 -20.40 -12.64
CA ILE A 566 -14.27 -20.74 -11.68
C ILE A 566 -15.28 -21.63 -12.40
N CYS A 567 -15.32 -22.92 -12.05
CA CYS A 567 -16.30 -23.85 -12.59
C CYS A 567 -17.50 -24.01 -11.63
N LEU A 568 -18.68 -23.67 -12.12
CA LEU A 568 -19.96 -23.84 -11.42
C LEU A 568 -20.73 -25.01 -12.03
N VAL A 569 -20.60 -26.18 -11.40
CA VAL A 569 -21.37 -27.39 -11.76
C VAL A 569 -22.69 -27.39 -11.00
N GLN A 570 -23.80 -27.36 -11.73
CA GLN A 570 -25.15 -27.54 -11.19
C GLN A 570 -25.61 -29.00 -11.39
N PRO A 571 -25.89 -29.76 -10.32
CA PRO A 571 -26.41 -31.11 -10.45
C PRO A 571 -27.87 -31.12 -10.94
N ALA A 572 -28.20 -32.05 -11.83
CA ALA A 572 -29.56 -32.32 -12.29
C ALA A 572 -30.03 -33.75 -11.95
N PRO A 573 -31.33 -34.00 -11.75
CA PRO A 573 -31.85 -35.34 -11.47
C PRO A 573 -31.55 -36.36 -12.57
N ILE A 574 -31.47 -37.64 -12.19
CA ILE A 574 -31.40 -38.77 -13.15
C ILE A 574 -32.63 -38.70 -14.07
N GLY A 575 -32.41 -38.91 -15.38
CA GLY A 575 -33.47 -38.84 -16.39
C GLY A 575 -33.76 -37.42 -16.91
N THR A 576 -33.03 -36.40 -16.45
CA THR A 576 -32.98 -35.11 -17.15
C THR A 576 -32.47 -35.34 -18.58
N PRO A 577 -33.10 -34.77 -19.62
CA PRO A 577 -32.66 -34.96 -21.00
C PRO A 577 -31.19 -34.57 -21.20
N GLU A 578 -30.44 -35.46 -21.84
CA GLU A 578 -29.06 -35.22 -22.26
C GLU A 578 -29.01 -34.20 -23.39
N TYR A 579 -28.12 -33.21 -23.26
CA TYR A 579 -27.77 -32.32 -24.33
C TYR A 579 -26.87 -33.05 -25.33
N LYS A 580 -27.36 -33.19 -26.56
CA LYS A 580 -26.60 -33.78 -27.67
C LYS A 580 -25.78 -32.71 -28.37
N SER A 581 -24.46 -32.78 -28.22
CA SER A 581 -23.53 -31.86 -28.86
C SER A 581 -23.70 -31.85 -30.39
N PRO A 582 -23.88 -30.68 -31.03
CA PRO A 582 -23.75 -30.54 -32.48
C PRO A 582 -22.37 -31.00 -32.98
N ILE A 583 -21.34 -30.89 -32.13
CA ILE A 583 -19.96 -31.21 -32.47
C ILE A 583 -19.71 -32.73 -32.45
N GLN A 584 -20.33 -33.48 -31.53
CA GLN A 584 -20.33 -34.95 -31.59
C GLN A 584 -21.00 -35.45 -32.88
N ASN A 585 -22.13 -34.86 -33.27
CA ASN A 585 -22.82 -35.22 -34.52
C ASN A 585 -21.95 -34.98 -35.78
N GLU A 586 -21.07 -33.98 -35.79
CA GLU A 586 -20.10 -33.76 -36.88
C GLU A 586 -18.99 -34.83 -36.92
N VAL A 587 -18.52 -35.30 -35.75
CA VAL A 587 -17.51 -36.37 -35.68
C VAL A 587 -18.12 -37.72 -36.06
N ASP A 588 -19.29 -38.06 -35.51
CA ASP A 588 -19.99 -39.30 -35.81
C ASP A 588 -20.43 -39.37 -37.28
N SER A 589 -20.88 -38.25 -37.86
CA SER A 589 -21.20 -38.20 -39.30
C SER A 589 -19.95 -38.32 -40.19
N ARG A 590 -18.79 -37.79 -39.78
CA ARG A 590 -17.52 -38.00 -40.51
C ARG A 590 -16.97 -39.42 -40.35
N VAL A 591 -17.15 -40.06 -39.20
CA VAL A 591 -16.80 -41.48 -38.98
C VAL A 591 -17.75 -42.40 -39.77
N ALA A 592 -19.05 -42.12 -39.76
CA ALA A 592 -20.03 -42.81 -40.59
C ALA A 592 -19.77 -42.59 -42.10
N ALA A 593 -19.34 -41.40 -42.53
CA ALA A 593 -18.95 -41.11 -43.90
C ALA A 593 -17.67 -41.86 -44.31
N ARG A 594 -16.65 -41.93 -43.45
CA ARG A 594 -15.46 -42.77 -43.68
C ARG A 594 -15.80 -44.26 -43.77
N ASN A 595 -16.68 -44.76 -42.90
CA ASN A 595 -17.15 -46.14 -42.94
C ASN A 595 -18.07 -46.44 -44.16
N ARG A 596 -18.69 -45.42 -44.77
CA ARG A 596 -19.36 -45.53 -46.08
C ARG A 596 -18.38 -45.50 -47.25
N MET A 597 -17.35 -44.64 -47.21
CA MET A 597 -16.31 -44.57 -48.25
C MET A 597 -15.40 -45.81 -48.31
N GLY A 598 -15.34 -46.61 -47.25
CA GLY A 598 -14.58 -47.87 -47.23
C GLY A 598 -15.22 -49.05 -47.99
N ARG A 599 -16.31 -48.85 -48.75
CA ARG A 599 -17.03 -49.94 -49.45
C ARG A 599 -17.14 -49.84 -50.97
N ASP A 600 -16.73 -48.74 -51.60
CA ASP A 600 -16.78 -48.58 -53.06
C ASP A 600 -15.40 -48.26 -53.65
N ILE A 601 -14.56 -49.28 -53.77
CA ILE A 601 -13.42 -49.27 -54.70
C ILE A 601 -13.37 -50.62 -55.45
N THR A 602 -14.12 -50.72 -56.55
CA THR A 602 -13.77 -51.61 -57.67
C THR A 602 -13.99 -50.91 -59.02
N SER A 603 -12.96 -51.00 -59.88
CA SER A 603 -12.95 -50.65 -61.31
C SER A 603 -13.46 -49.27 -61.77
N LYS A 604 -12.54 -48.34 -62.06
CA LYS A 604 -12.18 -47.95 -63.45
C LYS A 604 -10.98 -46.99 -63.52
N GLU A 605 -10.35 -46.95 -64.69
CA GLU A 605 -8.99 -46.42 -64.92
C GLU A 605 -8.92 -44.91 -65.24
N ASN A 606 -7.71 -44.36 -65.11
CA ASN A 606 -7.12 -43.24 -65.88
C ASN A 606 -8.05 -42.20 -66.54
N ASN A 607 -7.94 -40.93 -66.14
CA ASN A 607 -6.95 -40.03 -66.78
C ASN A 607 -6.68 -38.75 -65.94
N ARG A 608 -5.59 -38.04 -66.27
CA ARG A 608 -5.19 -36.76 -65.67
C ARG A 608 -6.02 -35.59 -66.22
N SER A 609 -6.24 -34.55 -65.41
CA SER A 609 -5.71 -33.19 -65.67
C SER A 609 -6.05 -32.19 -64.55
N ARG A 610 -5.22 -31.14 -64.44
CA ARG A 610 -5.43 -29.98 -63.56
C ARG A 610 -6.43 -29.01 -64.21
N GLU A 611 -7.25 -28.34 -63.41
CA GLU A 611 -7.58 -26.94 -63.71
C GLU A 611 -7.93 -26.12 -62.46
N VAL A 612 -7.71 -24.81 -62.55
CA VAL A 612 -7.83 -23.82 -61.47
C VAL A 612 -8.75 -22.72 -61.96
N VAL A 613 -9.94 -22.56 -61.38
CA VAL A 613 -10.78 -21.36 -61.62
C VAL A 613 -11.38 -20.80 -60.33
N ARG A 614 -11.36 -19.47 -60.31
CA ARG A 614 -11.67 -18.50 -59.26
C ARG A 614 -13.12 -18.52 -58.78
N LEU A 615 -13.29 -17.94 -57.59
CA LEU A 615 -14.55 -17.40 -57.07
C LEU A 615 -15.16 -16.36 -58.01
N SER A 616 -16.48 -16.38 -58.14
CA SER A 616 -17.30 -15.27 -58.65
C SER A 616 -18.57 -15.15 -57.81
N VAL A 617 -18.77 -13.98 -57.20
CA VAL A 617 -20.00 -13.59 -56.50
C VAL A 617 -21.06 -13.18 -57.54
N PRO A 618 -22.35 -13.47 -57.31
CA PRO A 618 -23.43 -12.66 -57.85
C PRO A 618 -24.28 -11.98 -56.75
N SER A 619 -24.90 -10.89 -57.17
CA SER A 619 -25.69 -9.94 -56.38
C SER A 619 -27.19 -10.30 -56.30
N THR A 620 -27.92 -9.45 -55.59
CA THR A 620 -29.39 -9.41 -55.39
C THR A 620 -30.22 -9.41 -56.67
N ASP A 621 -31.41 -10.03 -56.67
CA ASP A 621 -32.70 -9.29 -56.58
C ASP A 621 -33.98 -10.18 -56.57
N GLU A 622 -35.11 -9.54 -56.22
CA GLU A 622 -36.55 -9.88 -56.45
C GLU A 622 -37.32 -11.02 -55.72
N VAL A 623 -37.95 -10.61 -54.61
CA VAL A 623 -39.37 -10.76 -54.18
C VAL A 623 -40.38 -11.52 -55.09
N VAL A 624 -41.14 -12.49 -54.52
CA VAL A 624 -42.63 -12.59 -54.59
C VAL A 624 -43.19 -13.27 -53.31
N SER A 625 -44.39 -12.86 -52.88
CA SER A 625 -45.11 -13.21 -51.64
C SER A 625 -45.88 -14.54 -51.65
N ASN A 626 -46.12 -15.12 -50.45
CA ASN A 626 -47.45 -15.65 -50.09
C ASN A 626 -47.71 -15.71 -48.57
N THR A 627 -48.99 -15.77 -48.19
CA THR A 627 -49.56 -15.40 -46.87
C THR A 627 -49.79 -16.54 -45.88
N SER A 628 -49.65 -16.31 -44.56
CA SER A 628 -50.77 -16.30 -43.57
C SER A 628 -50.31 -16.39 -42.08
N ASN A 629 -50.90 -15.55 -41.21
CA ASN A 629 -51.27 -15.73 -39.78
C ASN A 629 -50.33 -16.46 -38.76
N THR A 630 -50.17 -16.08 -37.47
CA THR A 630 -50.50 -14.89 -36.64
C THR A 630 -49.85 -15.07 -35.23
N SER A 631 -49.64 -13.98 -34.48
CA SER A 631 -49.44 -13.89 -33.00
C SER A 631 -47.98 -13.85 -32.48
N PRO A 632 -47.72 -13.16 -31.34
CA PRO A 632 -47.63 -11.70 -31.25
C PRO A 632 -46.20 -11.21 -30.91
N ALA A 633 -45.90 -9.96 -31.24
CA ALA A 633 -44.59 -9.37 -30.99
C ALA A 633 -44.33 -9.11 -29.49
N VAL A 634 -43.14 -9.49 -29.00
CA VAL A 634 -42.61 -9.07 -27.70
C VAL A 634 -41.73 -7.84 -27.90
N THR A 635 -42.15 -6.71 -27.33
CA THR A 635 -41.42 -5.44 -27.39
C THR A 635 -40.19 -5.49 -26.47
N VAL A 636 -39.00 -5.21 -27.00
CA VAL A 636 -37.76 -5.09 -26.21
C VAL A 636 -37.56 -3.61 -25.80
N PRO A 637 -37.45 -3.27 -24.50
CA PRO A 637 -37.18 -1.89 -24.08
C PRO A 637 -35.73 -1.50 -24.35
N THR A 638 -35.50 -0.35 -25.00
CA THR A 638 -34.16 0.12 -25.40
C THR A 638 -33.36 0.81 -24.28
N ALA A 639 -33.80 0.73 -23.02
CA ALA A 639 -33.09 1.29 -21.87
C ALA A 639 -33.39 0.50 -20.58
N ILE A 640 -32.35 0.13 -19.84
CA ILE A 640 -32.44 -0.41 -18.47
C ILE A 640 -31.79 0.60 -17.53
N THR A 641 -32.59 1.21 -16.66
CA THR A 641 -32.08 2.09 -15.60
C THR A 641 -31.71 1.24 -14.38
N VAL A 642 -30.44 1.24 -13.99
CA VAL A 642 -29.95 0.51 -12.81
C VAL A 642 -30.15 1.38 -11.55
N PRO A 643 -30.82 0.88 -10.50
CA PRO A 643 -30.92 1.61 -9.22
C PRO A 643 -29.56 1.65 -8.51
N THR A 644 -29.08 2.86 -8.19
CA THR A 644 -27.99 3.03 -7.23
C THR A 644 -28.51 2.85 -5.81
N ALA A 645 -28.07 1.78 -5.17
CA ALA A 645 -28.30 1.31 -3.79
C ALA A 645 -29.33 0.17 -3.63
N VAL A 646 -28.86 -0.92 -3.01
CA VAL A 646 -29.66 -2.03 -2.47
C VAL A 646 -29.36 -2.12 -0.98
N THR A 647 -30.39 -1.97 -0.15
CA THR A 647 -30.27 -2.09 1.30
C THR A 647 -30.43 -3.55 1.73
N VAL A 648 -29.47 -4.09 2.49
CA VAL A 648 -29.57 -5.44 3.07
C VAL A 648 -30.06 -5.33 4.52
N PRO A 649 -31.11 -6.05 4.95
CA PRO A 649 -31.53 -6.07 6.35
C PRO A 649 -30.57 -6.90 7.21
N THR A 650 -30.08 -6.30 8.30
CA THR A 650 -29.34 -7.00 9.36
C THR A 650 -30.28 -7.82 10.23
N ALA A 651 -30.21 -9.14 10.16
CA ALA A 651 -30.71 -10.03 11.21
C ALA A 651 -29.62 -10.23 12.26
N VAL A 652 -29.72 -9.54 13.40
CA VAL A 652 -28.86 -9.77 14.58
C VAL A 652 -29.69 -10.48 15.64
N THR A 653 -29.30 -11.69 16.00
CA THR A 653 -29.89 -12.46 17.09
C THR A 653 -29.44 -11.87 18.44
N VAL A 654 -30.38 -11.42 19.26
CA VAL A 654 -30.09 -10.93 20.62
C VAL A 654 -30.37 -12.05 21.64
N PRO A 655 -29.48 -12.34 22.60
CA PRO A 655 -29.71 -13.36 23.62
C PRO A 655 -30.87 -13.01 24.56
N THR A 656 -31.60 -14.02 25.01
CA THR A 656 -32.56 -13.88 26.10
C THR A 656 -31.87 -13.58 27.42
N ALA A 657 -32.26 -12.45 28.04
CA ALA A 657 -31.89 -11.94 29.36
C ALA A 657 -30.53 -11.21 29.52
N VAL A 658 -30.61 -9.87 29.60
CA VAL A 658 -29.72 -9.03 30.41
C VAL A 658 -30.58 -8.04 31.19
N THR A 659 -30.35 -7.94 32.50
CA THR A 659 -31.16 -7.16 33.45
C THR A 659 -30.81 -5.68 33.41
N VAL A 660 -31.81 -4.79 33.39
CA VAL A 660 -31.63 -3.32 33.47
C VAL A 660 -32.12 -2.82 34.84
N PRO A 661 -31.39 -1.91 35.53
CA PRO A 661 -31.82 -1.38 36.83
C PRO A 661 -33.10 -0.54 36.78
N THR A 662 -33.85 -0.54 37.87
CA THR A 662 -35.06 0.26 38.05
C THR A 662 -34.78 1.77 38.16
N ALA A 663 -35.19 2.50 37.13
CA ALA A 663 -35.45 3.95 37.04
C ALA A 663 -34.27 4.95 36.99
N VAL A 664 -34.22 5.71 35.89
CA VAL A 664 -33.82 7.14 35.81
C VAL A 664 -34.75 7.85 34.79
N THR A 665 -35.08 9.12 35.06
CA THR A 665 -36.22 9.86 34.45
C THR A 665 -35.84 10.72 33.24
N VAL A 666 -36.76 10.89 32.28
CA VAL A 666 -36.73 11.94 31.22
C VAL A 666 -38.13 12.57 31.09
N PRO A 667 -38.28 13.91 31.01
CA PRO A 667 -39.58 14.59 31.07
C PRO A 667 -40.37 14.64 29.73
N THR A 668 -41.63 15.06 29.84
CA THR A 668 -42.77 14.80 28.95
C THR A 668 -43.06 15.83 27.84
N ALA A 669 -43.51 15.32 26.67
CA ALA A 669 -44.22 16.01 25.57
C ALA A 669 -43.37 17.01 24.71
N VAL A 670 -43.70 17.37 23.45
CA VAL A 670 -45.01 17.50 22.77
C VAL A 670 -45.00 17.09 21.27
N THR A 671 -46.08 16.41 20.90
CA THR A 671 -46.84 16.23 19.63
C THR A 671 -46.39 16.79 18.25
N VAL A 672 -46.67 15.99 17.21
CA VAL A 672 -46.59 16.28 15.75
C VAL A 672 -47.94 16.74 15.17
N PRO A 673 -48.00 17.63 14.16
CA PRO A 673 -49.16 17.77 13.26
C PRO A 673 -48.89 17.27 11.81
N THR A 674 -49.92 16.68 11.22
CA THR A 674 -49.97 16.12 9.86
C THR A 674 -50.50 17.08 8.80
N ALA A 675 -49.90 17.02 7.60
CA ALA A 675 -50.41 17.46 6.28
C ALA A 675 -50.63 18.97 5.99
N VAL A 676 -50.31 19.39 4.75
CA VAL A 676 -51.08 20.27 3.83
C VAL A 676 -50.36 20.30 2.46
N THR A 677 -51.13 20.50 1.38
CA THR A 677 -50.71 20.34 -0.04
C THR A 677 -50.50 21.69 -0.77
N VAL A 678 -49.86 21.62 -1.95
CA VAL A 678 -49.44 22.66 -2.91
C VAL A 678 -50.55 23.61 -3.42
N PRO A 679 -50.20 24.83 -3.87
CA PRO A 679 -50.83 25.43 -5.07
C PRO A 679 -49.84 25.92 -6.15
N THR A 680 -50.34 26.08 -7.39
CA THR A 680 -49.56 26.38 -8.61
C THR A 680 -50.07 27.65 -9.32
N ALA A 681 -49.17 28.61 -9.64
CA ALA A 681 -49.36 29.83 -10.47
C ALA A 681 -50.35 30.92 -9.90
N VAL A 682 -50.61 32.13 -10.47
CA VAL A 682 -50.33 32.75 -11.81
C VAL A 682 -50.14 34.31 -11.72
N SER A 683 -49.45 34.91 -12.71
CA SER A 683 -49.59 36.31 -13.25
C SER A 683 -49.06 37.59 -12.55
N THR A 684 -48.81 38.59 -13.41
CA THR A 684 -48.02 39.84 -13.37
C THR A 684 -48.79 41.14 -13.06
N GLU A 685 -48.10 42.24 -12.73
CA GLU A 685 -48.14 43.53 -13.48
C GLU A 685 -47.06 44.57 -13.01
N LEU A 686 -46.48 45.33 -13.98
CA LEU A 686 -45.99 46.76 -14.00
C LEU A 686 -45.01 47.29 -12.89
N GLU A 687 -44.08 48.25 -13.06
CA GLU A 687 -43.57 49.07 -14.19
C GLU A 687 -42.20 49.74 -13.86
N PHE A 688 -41.39 50.10 -14.90
CA PHE A 688 -40.28 51.11 -15.01
C PHE A 688 -39.19 51.29 -13.89
N GLU A 689 -37.99 51.87 -14.10
CA GLU A 689 -37.39 52.64 -15.22
C GLU A 689 -35.85 52.43 -15.34
N ILE A 690 -35.24 52.85 -16.46
CA ILE A 690 -33.79 52.84 -16.75
C ILE A 690 -33.29 54.29 -16.90
N PRO A 691 -32.03 54.60 -16.55
CA PRO A 691 -31.29 55.63 -17.30
C PRO A 691 -30.02 55.09 -17.99
N ALA A 692 -29.93 55.29 -19.30
CA ALA A 692 -28.73 55.03 -20.09
C ALA A 692 -27.85 56.29 -20.18
N GLY A 693 -26.53 56.11 -20.12
CA GLY A 693 -25.54 57.19 -19.89
C GLY A 693 -25.23 58.14 -21.04
N ARG A 694 -24.17 58.96 -20.86
CA ARG A 694 -23.52 59.71 -21.95
C ARG A 694 -22.04 60.10 -21.70
N THR A 695 -21.15 59.41 -22.44
CA THR A 695 -19.99 59.93 -23.21
C THR A 695 -19.03 61.03 -22.70
N ARG A 696 -17.72 60.74 -22.94
CA ARG A 696 -16.61 61.62 -23.37
C ARG A 696 -15.96 62.63 -22.37
N ARG A 697 -14.66 62.42 -22.10
CA ARG A 697 -13.56 63.08 -22.85
C ARG A 697 -12.16 62.50 -22.56
N ARG A 698 -11.23 62.68 -23.51
CA ARG A 698 -9.80 62.37 -23.43
C ARG A 698 -9.07 63.28 -22.43
N ARG A 699 -7.98 62.80 -21.83
CA ARG A 699 -6.66 63.49 -21.91
C ARG A 699 -5.49 62.52 -21.69
N SER A 700 -4.33 62.94 -22.15
CA SER A 700 -3.09 62.18 -22.37
C SER A 700 -1.94 62.74 -21.54
N ALA A 701 -1.05 61.86 -21.06
CA ALA A 701 0.36 62.06 -20.64
C ALA A 701 0.69 60.98 -19.58
N ALA A 702 1.94 60.63 -19.27
CA ALA A 702 3.21 60.55 -20.02
C ALA A 702 4.24 59.85 -19.08
N LEU A 703 5.20 59.12 -19.65
CA LEU A 703 6.54 58.84 -19.11
C LEU A 703 6.78 58.85 -17.57
N SER A 704 6.92 57.67 -16.97
CA SER A 704 8.16 57.23 -16.27
C SER A 704 8.11 55.74 -15.93
#